data_AF-A0AAI8PMN0-F1
#
_entry.id   AF-A0AAI8PMN0-F1
#
_cell.length_a   1.000
_cell.length_b   1.000
_cell.length_c   1.000
_cell.angle_alpha   90.00
_cell.angle_beta   90.00
_cell.angle_gamma   90.00
#
_symmetry.space_group_name_H-M   'P 1'
#
loop_
_entity.id
_entity.type
_entity.pdbx_description
1 polymer ?
#
loop_
_entity_poly.entity_id
_entity_poly.type
_entity_poly.pdbx_seq_one_letter_code
_entity_poly.pdbx_strand_id
1 'polypeptide(L)'
;MWRGCGLRTFLLFMGDPSGAPTPWGLASLEGTDMQQGTAPHAEDTDRRSPALAVAAYMRVSTAEQKRRYGVPAQAEATRAFVKQRATWRLEGTWEDLGESGSTTSRPGLNELLAEIVEGRVDVVVVSSLDRLGRTEAAIWHCLWQIEDAGAAVECCDLDLGEPGLDKWLTIDRPARSVEADYSRIVTRTQSGRQLKAVDGGWPGGPAPYGYRISGKGAFGSTLEVDPTEAAVVRLLADLVIEGGSTLMDLAEELNRRGIPTRSGKPWTRANLHRRLKGAAFLGEAVFRRPDQQWGGHCTRLDDSGQPLYGESVVIPLPAILAADRIHAFQRALAELARPRRTPLGEYPLTGRVHGPCGRPYVGCFRSNDGVRTYRCSGWQQNVSCGCPYLRADYVEEQVARYVNVLLASMPLPDRPMMPLSSEVQTRLNLHVERVRSLERLVAQGAEELDGLRRQTLPSSVVAAAVRQLRADQGALVRVLAHARDWLEELDAQAGRDGRLSAVLGATAPDSQDLSPSEQRHLIESLGVRVDIADREFRYREGTKCLTMQWHEGTATPVPPDPTDTQWARIDEFLRSRYRPHHFRSPLDLRAALTGMLHRLRTGVLWRDLPERFGDPRKVRFRQRTWLADGVWAEIMKLLGEGGEGTPVLIHGAAPALSIRSAYGVDRAGIS
;
A
#
# COMPACT_ATOMS: atom_id res chain seq x y z
N MET A 1 -20.09 59.47 -16.50
CA MET A 1 -19.13 59.66 -17.62
C MET A 1 -18.14 58.50 -17.55
N TRP A 2 -17.92 57.65 -18.55
CA TRP A 2 -18.59 57.44 -19.85
C TRP A 2 -19.26 56.04 -19.85
N ARG A 3 -20.31 55.86 -20.67
CA ARG A 3 -20.85 54.52 -21.02
C ARG A 3 -20.51 54.23 -22.48
N GLY A 4 -20.26 52.98 -22.84
CA GLY A 4 -20.01 52.55 -24.22
C GLY A 4 -20.76 51.26 -24.56
N CYS A 5 -21.93 51.39 -25.19
CA CYS A 5 -22.61 50.28 -25.87
C CYS A 5 -22.21 50.25 -27.36
N GLY A 6 -22.28 49.07 -27.97
CA GLY A 6 -22.13 48.87 -29.42
C GLY A 6 -21.24 47.67 -29.76
N LEU A 7 -21.49 46.91 -30.82
CA LEU A 7 -22.61 46.91 -31.76
C LEU A 7 -22.59 45.54 -32.50
N ARG A 8 -23.75 44.91 -32.72
CA ARG A 8 -23.92 43.75 -33.61
C ARG A 8 -25.28 43.85 -34.32
N THR A 9 -25.33 43.43 -35.59
CA THR A 9 -26.47 43.03 -36.47
C THR A 9 -26.40 43.72 -37.86
N PHE A 10 -27.05 43.08 -38.86
CA PHE A 10 -27.16 43.41 -40.30
C PHE A 10 -25.92 42.97 -41.12
N LEU A 11 -26.02 42.25 -42.25
CA LEU A 11 -27.15 41.91 -43.17
C LEU A 11 -26.83 40.57 -43.91
N LEU A 12 -27.76 39.73 -44.38
CA LEU A 12 -28.68 39.92 -45.52
C LEU A 12 -29.79 38.84 -45.56
N PHE A 13 -30.99 39.18 -46.05
CA PHE A 13 -32.13 38.28 -46.31
C PHE A 13 -33.01 38.85 -47.43
N MET A 14 -33.32 38.08 -48.48
CA MET A 14 -34.39 38.21 -49.53
C MET A 14 -34.21 36.97 -50.45
N GLY A 15 -35.16 36.29 -51.09
CA GLY A 15 -36.62 36.36 -51.33
C GLY A 15 -36.85 35.49 -52.61
N ASP A 16 -37.82 34.59 -52.78
CA ASP A 16 -39.26 34.81 -53.06
C ASP A 16 -39.97 33.41 -53.19
N PRO A 17 -41.29 33.23 -53.51
CA PRO A 17 -42.10 32.15 -52.90
C PRO A 17 -42.89 31.27 -53.93
N SER A 18 -44.01 30.69 -53.47
CA SER A 18 -45.11 29.99 -54.20
C SER A 18 -45.04 28.46 -54.33
N GLY A 19 -46.18 27.79 -54.05
CA GLY A 19 -46.39 26.35 -54.28
C GLY A 19 -47.16 25.60 -53.16
N ALA A 20 -48.45 25.35 -53.37
CA ALA A 20 -49.30 24.38 -52.62
C ALA A 20 -50.17 23.62 -53.66
N PRO A 21 -50.92 22.51 -53.35
CA PRO A 21 -51.14 21.80 -52.08
C PRO A 21 -51.00 20.25 -52.15
N THR A 22 -51.35 19.55 -51.05
CA THR A 22 -51.51 18.07 -50.85
C THR A 22 -52.68 17.45 -51.67
N PRO A 23 -52.75 16.12 -51.99
CA PRO A 23 -53.02 14.97 -51.08
C PRO A 23 -52.09 13.74 -51.35
N TRP A 24 -52.11 12.57 -50.69
CA TRP A 24 -53.18 11.67 -50.22
C TRP A 24 -52.73 10.85 -48.98
N GLY A 25 -53.65 10.24 -48.23
CA GLY A 25 -53.33 9.38 -47.08
C GLY A 25 -54.32 8.24 -46.82
N LEU A 26 -54.08 7.53 -45.71
CA LEU A 26 -54.87 6.43 -45.10
C LEU A 26 -54.84 5.09 -45.89
N ALA A 27 -54.81 3.91 -45.26
CA ALA A 27 -55.07 3.52 -43.85
C ALA A 27 -53.92 2.62 -43.29
N SER A 28 -53.55 2.70 -42.00
CA SER A 28 -54.08 1.92 -40.84
C SER A 28 -54.09 0.40 -41.09
N LEU A 29 -53.55 -0.49 -40.25
CA LEU A 29 -53.15 -0.44 -38.82
C LEU A 29 -51.67 -0.92 -38.69
N GLU A 30 -51.01 -1.06 -37.53
CA GLU A 30 -51.39 -0.96 -36.10
C GLU A 30 -50.24 -0.37 -35.25
N GLY A 31 -50.21 -0.57 -33.92
CA GLY A 31 -49.32 0.16 -33.00
C GLY A 31 -48.07 -0.56 -32.48
N THR A 32 -47.02 0.20 -32.14
CA THR A 32 -46.44 0.21 -30.78
C THR A 32 -45.71 1.52 -30.49
N ASP A 33 -45.61 1.85 -29.20
CA ASP A 33 -45.24 3.16 -28.66
C ASP A 33 -43.74 3.50 -28.78
N MET A 34 -43.42 4.78 -29.01
CA MET A 34 -42.06 5.31 -28.83
C MET A 34 -42.13 6.74 -28.28
N GLN A 35 -42.26 6.85 -26.95
CA GLN A 35 -42.34 8.14 -26.27
C GLN A 35 -40.97 8.85 -26.25
N GLN A 36 -40.98 10.12 -26.64
CA GLN A 36 -39.87 11.04 -26.40
C GLN A 36 -39.89 11.43 -24.91
N GLY A 37 -38.83 11.09 -24.18
CA GLY A 37 -38.69 11.38 -22.75
C GLY A 37 -38.76 12.88 -22.46
N THR A 38 -39.93 13.33 -22.03
CA THR A 38 -40.19 14.73 -21.66
C THR A 38 -39.69 14.98 -20.24
N ALA A 39 -39.09 16.15 -20.00
CA ALA A 39 -38.75 16.56 -18.64
C ALA A 39 -40.04 16.67 -17.78
N PRO A 40 -40.03 16.22 -16.52
CA PRO A 40 -41.22 16.30 -15.67
C PRO A 40 -41.54 17.75 -15.34
N HIS A 41 -42.65 18.26 -15.89
CA HIS A 41 -43.29 19.45 -15.36
C HIS A 41 -43.80 19.15 -13.95
N ALA A 42 -43.18 19.75 -12.94
CA ALA A 42 -43.70 19.74 -11.58
C ALA A 42 -44.96 20.62 -11.50
N GLU A 43 -45.98 20.13 -10.80
CA GLU A 43 -47.23 20.87 -10.56
C GLU A 43 -47.01 22.06 -9.61
N ASP A 44 -47.85 23.07 -9.81
CA ASP A 44 -47.84 24.36 -9.10
C ASP A 44 -48.06 24.20 -7.59
N THR A 45 -47.03 24.46 -6.78
CA THR A 45 -47.17 24.76 -5.36
C THR A 45 -46.23 25.89 -4.92
N ASP A 46 -46.83 26.97 -4.41
CA ASP A 46 -46.20 28.15 -3.83
C ASP A 46 -45.06 27.82 -2.84
N ARG A 47 -43.80 28.03 -3.29
CA ARG A 47 -42.61 28.02 -2.43
C ARG A 47 -41.61 29.07 -2.88
N ARG A 48 -41.33 30.03 -1.99
CA ARG A 48 -40.12 30.87 -2.05
C ARG A 48 -38.90 29.98 -2.21
N SER A 49 -38.04 30.26 -3.21
CA SER A 49 -36.81 29.51 -3.43
C SER A 49 -35.99 29.40 -2.13
N PRO A 50 -35.65 28.19 -1.65
CA PRO A 50 -34.87 28.03 -0.44
C PRO A 50 -33.48 28.66 -0.61
N ALA A 51 -32.92 29.16 0.49
CA ALA A 51 -31.56 29.69 0.49
C ALA A 51 -30.56 28.54 0.30
N LEU A 52 -29.65 28.71 -0.66
CA LEU A 52 -28.59 27.74 -0.97
C LEU A 52 -27.68 27.54 0.24
N ALA A 53 -27.48 26.29 0.61
CA ALA A 53 -26.61 25.86 1.69
C ALA A 53 -25.15 25.86 1.22
N VAL A 54 -24.28 26.58 1.94
CA VAL A 54 -22.90 26.84 1.53
C VAL A 54 -21.93 26.29 2.55
N ALA A 55 -20.91 25.59 2.07
CA ALA A 55 -19.76 25.16 2.83
C ALA A 55 -18.52 26.01 2.49
N ALA A 56 -17.77 26.44 3.51
CA ALA A 56 -16.43 26.98 3.29
C ALA A 56 -15.39 25.86 3.43
N TYR A 57 -14.61 25.58 2.38
CA TYR A 57 -13.53 24.59 2.43
C TYR A 57 -12.16 25.27 2.52
N MET A 58 -11.34 24.82 3.47
CA MET A 58 -10.05 25.43 3.80
C MET A 58 -8.92 24.39 3.83
N ARG A 59 -7.73 24.82 3.44
CA ARG A 59 -6.53 23.97 3.48
C ARG A 59 -5.37 24.75 4.06
N VAL A 60 -4.78 24.21 5.12
CA VAL A 60 -3.70 24.87 5.87
C VAL A 60 -2.39 24.10 5.79
N SER A 61 -1.29 24.81 5.54
CA SER A 61 0.06 24.26 5.60
C SER A 61 0.59 24.19 7.04
N THR A 62 1.58 23.34 7.26
CA THR A 62 2.31 23.24 8.55
C THR A 62 2.90 24.56 9.05
N ALA A 63 3.19 25.50 8.14
CA ALA A 63 3.70 26.82 8.48
C ALA A 63 2.58 27.76 8.99
N GLU A 64 1.39 27.67 8.39
CA GLU A 64 0.20 28.39 8.83
C GLU A 64 -0.35 27.82 10.14
N GLN A 65 -0.40 26.50 10.29
CA GLN A 65 -0.81 25.81 11.54
C GLN A 65 -0.03 26.32 12.76
N LYS A 66 1.30 26.41 12.66
CA LYS A 66 2.18 26.88 13.75
C LYS A 66 2.04 28.38 14.06
N ARG A 67 1.48 29.16 13.14
CA ARG A 67 1.39 30.63 13.25
C ARG A 67 -0.04 31.13 13.42
N ARG A 68 -1.06 30.29 13.22
CA ARG A 68 -2.51 30.59 13.27
C ARG A 68 -3.03 31.72 12.37
N TYR A 69 -2.18 32.52 11.70
CA TYR A 69 -2.61 33.66 10.89
C TYR A 69 -3.32 33.31 9.57
N GLY A 70 -3.10 32.12 9.00
CA GLY A 70 -3.66 31.77 7.67
C GLY A 70 -5.16 31.45 7.67
N VAL A 71 -5.70 30.91 8.77
CA VAL A 71 -7.12 30.49 8.87
C VAL A 71 -8.08 31.67 8.99
N PRO A 72 -7.85 32.69 9.86
CA PRO A 72 -8.76 33.81 10.00
C PRO A 72 -9.01 34.55 8.69
N ALA A 73 -7.96 34.76 7.89
CA ALA A 73 -8.06 35.45 6.59
C ALA A 73 -8.86 34.65 5.55
N GLN A 74 -8.64 33.33 5.45
CA GLN A 74 -9.45 32.45 4.59
C GLN A 74 -10.92 32.49 5.02
N ALA A 75 -11.17 32.35 6.32
CA ALA A 75 -12.52 32.32 6.87
C ALA A 75 -13.23 33.68 6.81
N GLU A 76 -12.50 34.79 6.86
CA GLU A 76 -13.04 36.13 6.62
C GLU A 76 -13.40 36.33 5.14
N ALA A 77 -12.52 35.93 4.21
CA ALA A 77 -12.76 36.01 2.77
C ALA A 77 -14.01 35.21 2.35
N THR A 78 -14.11 33.94 2.76
CA THR A 78 -15.29 33.12 2.41
C THR A 78 -16.56 33.67 3.05
N ARG A 79 -16.54 34.09 4.32
CA ARG A 79 -17.70 34.74 4.96
C ARG A 79 -18.11 36.05 4.28
N ALA A 80 -17.16 36.85 3.81
CA ALA A 80 -17.44 38.10 3.10
C ALA A 80 -18.06 37.83 1.72
N PHE A 81 -17.54 36.83 1.00
CA PHE A 81 -18.04 36.41 -0.32
C PHE A 81 -19.46 35.83 -0.26
N VAL A 82 -19.75 35.01 0.76
CA VAL A 82 -21.11 34.48 1.01
C VAL A 82 -22.09 35.61 1.39
N LYS A 83 -21.69 36.54 2.27
CA LYS A 83 -22.54 37.68 2.68
C LYS A 83 -22.94 38.62 1.54
N GLN A 84 -22.22 38.62 0.42
CA GLN A 84 -22.58 39.41 -0.76
C GLN A 84 -23.75 38.82 -1.56
N ARG A 85 -24.14 37.57 -1.29
CA ARG A 85 -25.19 36.85 -2.00
C ARG A 85 -26.39 36.61 -1.07
N ALA A 86 -27.48 37.33 -1.31
CA ALA A 86 -28.64 37.38 -0.42
C ALA A 86 -29.38 36.04 -0.25
N THR A 87 -29.19 35.09 -1.18
CA THR A 87 -29.82 33.76 -1.18
C THR A 87 -28.92 32.67 -0.60
N TRP A 88 -27.74 32.99 -0.06
CA TRP A 88 -26.77 32.00 0.42
C TRP A 88 -26.70 31.95 1.95
N ARG A 89 -26.63 30.74 2.52
CA ARG A 89 -26.52 30.48 3.95
C ARG A 89 -25.27 29.63 4.22
N LEU A 90 -24.35 30.13 5.05
CA LEU A 90 -23.14 29.39 5.42
C LEU A 90 -23.47 28.37 6.52
N GLU A 91 -23.41 27.07 6.20
CA GLU A 91 -23.68 25.98 7.16
C GLU A 91 -22.47 25.72 8.07
N GLY A 92 -21.26 25.76 7.51
CA GLY A 92 -20.08 25.29 8.22
C GLY A 92 -18.75 25.63 7.55
N THR A 93 -17.68 25.10 8.13
CA THR A 93 -16.32 25.22 7.62
C THR A 93 -15.60 23.89 7.81
N TRP A 94 -15.06 23.34 6.72
CA TRP A 94 -14.31 22.10 6.70
C TRP A 94 -12.84 22.41 6.42
N GLU A 95 -11.93 21.81 7.19
CA GLU A 95 -10.49 22.12 7.10
C GLU A 95 -9.60 20.88 6.96
N ASP A 96 -8.62 20.95 6.06
CA ASP A 96 -7.60 19.93 5.88
C ASP A 96 -6.21 20.39 6.36
N LEU A 97 -5.62 19.60 7.26
CA LEU A 97 -4.31 19.84 7.87
C LEU A 97 -3.16 19.28 7.01
N GLY A 98 -2.60 20.11 6.13
CA GLY A 98 -1.48 19.75 5.25
C GLY A 98 -0.11 19.69 5.94
N GLU A 99 0.29 18.49 6.39
CA GLU A 99 1.66 18.24 6.90
C GLU A 99 2.74 18.15 5.81
N SER A 100 2.38 17.67 4.61
CA SER A 100 3.32 17.53 3.50
C SER A 100 2.63 17.66 2.15
N GLY A 101 3.35 18.14 1.13
CA GLY A 101 2.85 18.24 -0.25
C GLY A 101 2.66 16.89 -0.96
N SER A 102 2.50 15.81 -0.20
CA SER A 102 2.31 14.42 -0.65
C SER A 102 1.32 13.65 0.23
N THR A 103 0.61 14.31 1.16
CA THR A 103 -0.38 13.64 2.00
C THR A 103 -1.71 13.52 1.25
N THR A 104 -2.06 12.30 0.81
CA THR A 104 -3.34 11.95 0.17
C THR A 104 -4.53 12.00 1.14
N SER A 105 -4.29 11.87 2.44
CA SER A 105 -5.33 11.96 3.46
C SER A 105 -5.95 13.37 3.49
N ARG A 106 -7.25 13.43 3.20
CA ARG A 106 -8.10 14.64 3.17
C ARG A 106 -9.39 14.42 3.97
N PRO A 107 -9.33 14.23 5.30
CA PRO A 107 -10.50 13.92 6.10
C PRO A 107 -11.59 15.00 6.02
N GLY A 108 -11.21 16.30 6.02
CA GLY A 108 -12.18 17.40 5.96
C GLY A 108 -12.90 17.48 4.60
N LEU A 109 -12.22 17.13 3.51
CA LEU A 109 -12.87 16.99 2.19
C LEU A 109 -13.81 15.79 2.16
N ASN A 110 -13.42 14.65 2.72
CA ASN A 110 -14.25 13.45 2.74
C ASN A 110 -15.54 13.66 3.56
N GLU A 111 -15.45 14.33 4.71
CA GLU A 111 -16.62 14.76 5.50
C GLU A 111 -17.51 15.70 4.69
N LEU A 112 -16.95 16.71 4.02
CA LEU A 112 -17.70 17.62 3.15
C LEU A 112 -18.41 16.90 1.98
N LEU A 113 -17.76 15.92 1.35
CA LEU A 113 -18.36 15.15 0.26
C LEU A 113 -19.57 14.32 0.74
N ALA A 114 -19.54 13.79 1.96
CA ALA A 114 -20.70 13.11 2.54
C ALA A 114 -21.88 14.08 2.79
N GLU A 115 -21.60 15.27 3.34
CA GLU A 115 -22.60 16.33 3.55
C GLU A 115 -23.28 16.79 2.24
N ILE A 116 -22.52 16.85 1.14
CA ILE A 116 -23.03 17.15 -0.20
C ILE A 116 -23.95 16.02 -0.71
N VAL A 117 -23.52 14.76 -0.62
CA VAL A 117 -24.32 13.59 -1.05
C VAL A 117 -25.63 13.48 -0.25
N GLU A 118 -25.63 13.86 1.02
CA GLU A 118 -26.83 13.93 1.85
C GLU A 118 -27.69 15.19 1.63
N GLY A 119 -27.36 16.03 0.64
CA GLY A 119 -28.12 17.22 0.25
C GLY A 119 -28.08 18.36 1.27
N ARG A 120 -27.06 18.40 2.14
CA ARG A 120 -26.88 19.47 3.14
C ARG A 120 -26.06 20.65 2.65
N VAL A 121 -25.40 20.54 1.50
CA VAL A 121 -24.53 21.55 0.90
C VAL A 121 -24.77 21.62 -0.61
N ASP A 122 -25.22 22.77 -1.11
CA ASP A 122 -25.41 23.05 -2.53
C ASP A 122 -24.16 23.67 -3.19
N VAL A 123 -23.36 24.42 -2.40
CA VAL A 123 -22.20 25.18 -2.91
C VAL A 123 -21.00 25.05 -1.97
N VAL A 124 -19.82 24.78 -2.53
CA VAL A 124 -18.53 24.83 -1.84
C VAL A 124 -17.76 26.07 -2.26
N VAL A 125 -17.47 26.94 -1.30
CA VAL A 125 -16.68 28.15 -1.49
C VAL A 125 -15.26 27.96 -0.97
N VAL A 126 -14.27 28.25 -1.82
CA VAL A 126 -12.86 28.34 -1.44
C VAL A 126 -12.36 29.78 -1.53
N SER A 127 -11.36 30.13 -0.72
CA SER A 127 -10.72 31.46 -0.78
C SER A 127 -9.95 31.70 -2.08
N SER A 128 -9.41 30.61 -2.65
CA SER A 128 -8.45 30.61 -3.75
C SER A 128 -8.26 29.18 -4.27
N LEU A 129 -7.91 29.00 -5.55
CA LEU A 129 -7.74 27.66 -6.16
C LEU A 129 -6.66 26.79 -5.46
N ASP A 130 -5.67 27.42 -4.82
CA ASP A 130 -4.60 26.71 -4.10
C ASP A 130 -5.06 25.98 -2.81
N ARG A 131 -6.35 26.10 -2.47
CA ARG A 131 -7.03 25.29 -1.45
C ARG A 131 -7.49 23.93 -1.98
N LEU A 132 -7.89 23.86 -3.26
CA LEU A 132 -8.30 22.62 -3.93
C LEU A 132 -7.11 21.69 -4.17
N GLY A 133 -5.97 22.24 -4.61
CA GLY A 133 -4.75 21.48 -4.89
C GLY A 133 -3.48 22.33 -4.94
N ARG A 134 -2.32 21.65 -5.05
CA ARG A 134 -1.00 22.26 -5.25
C ARG A 134 -0.38 21.93 -6.62
N THR A 135 -1.07 21.12 -7.40
CA THR A 135 -0.81 20.76 -8.79
C THR A 135 -2.11 20.90 -9.58
N GLU A 136 -2.03 21.03 -10.89
CA GLU A 136 -3.16 21.17 -11.80
C GLU A 136 -4.11 19.97 -11.67
N ALA A 137 -3.58 18.74 -11.74
CA ALA A 137 -4.35 17.51 -11.53
C ALA A 137 -5.08 17.49 -10.17
N ALA A 138 -4.41 17.88 -9.08
CA ALA A 138 -5.03 17.89 -7.75
C ALA A 138 -6.11 18.97 -7.57
N ILE A 139 -6.10 20.03 -8.38
CA ILE A 139 -7.18 21.03 -8.45
C ILE A 139 -8.36 20.43 -9.20
N TRP A 140 -8.12 19.83 -10.38
CA TRP A 140 -9.15 19.20 -11.20
C TRP A 140 -9.85 18.04 -10.48
N HIS A 141 -9.10 17.11 -9.88
CA HIS A 141 -9.67 15.98 -9.12
C HIS A 141 -10.56 16.50 -7.98
N CYS A 142 -10.09 17.47 -7.19
CA CYS A 142 -10.85 18.01 -6.07
C CYS A 142 -12.12 18.75 -6.51
N LEU A 143 -12.06 19.46 -7.64
CA LEU A 143 -13.21 20.15 -8.23
C LEU A 143 -14.25 19.16 -8.74
N TRP A 144 -13.82 18.16 -9.52
CA TRP A 144 -14.72 17.13 -10.05
C TRP A 144 -15.30 16.23 -8.95
N GLN A 145 -14.56 15.94 -7.88
CA GLN A 145 -15.12 15.22 -6.72
C GLN A 145 -16.30 15.95 -6.08
N ILE A 146 -16.26 17.28 -6.00
CA ILE A 146 -17.34 18.11 -5.44
C ILE A 146 -18.52 18.20 -6.42
N GLU A 147 -18.24 18.43 -7.71
CA GLU A 147 -19.27 18.50 -8.76
C GLU A 147 -19.98 17.15 -8.95
N ASP A 148 -19.23 16.03 -8.97
CA ASP A 148 -19.75 14.67 -9.11
C ASP A 148 -20.49 14.17 -7.85
N ALA A 149 -20.30 14.85 -6.69
CA ALA A 149 -21.11 14.66 -5.49
C ALA A 149 -22.42 15.45 -5.52
N GLY A 150 -22.51 16.52 -6.32
CA GLY A 150 -23.73 17.30 -6.54
C GLY A 150 -23.66 18.79 -6.15
N ALA A 151 -22.53 19.30 -5.67
CA ALA A 151 -22.38 20.71 -5.29
C ALA A 151 -21.60 21.55 -6.31
N ALA A 152 -21.97 22.82 -6.44
CA ALA A 152 -21.20 23.78 -7.24
C ALA A 152 -19.92 24.22 -6.50
N VAL A 153 -18.80 24.34 -7.22
CA VAL A 153 -17.56 24.96 -6.68
C VAL A 153 -17.49 26.42 -7.10
N GLU A 154 -17.15 27.29 -6.14
CA GLU A 154 -17.08 28.75 -6.23
C GLU A 154 -15.78 29.28 -5.57
N CYS A 155 -15.18 30.35 -6.12
CA CYS A 155 -13.86 30.84 -5.68
C CYS A 155 -13.88 32.35 -5.39
N CYS A 156 -13.31 32.76 -4.25
CA CYS A 156 -13.42 34.16 -3.80
C CYS A 156 -12.57 35.15 -4.62
N ASP A 157 -11.46 34.69 -5.22
CA ASP A 157 -10.48 35.49 -5.96
C ASP A 157 -10.56 35.33 -7.49
N LEU A 158 -11.43 34.43 -7.97
CA LEU A 158 -11.60 34.10 -9.38
C LEU A 158 -13.07 33.77 -9.64
N ASP A 159 -13.72 34.57 -10.49
CA ASP A 159 -14.99 34.18 -11.10
C ASP A 159 -14.73 32.92 -11.95
N LEU A 160 -15.43 31.82 -11.64
CA LEU A 160 -15.23 30.54 -12.31
C LEU A 160 -16.07 30.39 -13.58
N GLY A 161 -16.97 31.34 -13.89
CA GLY A 161 -17.79 31.28 -15.10
C GLY A 161 -18.82 30.15 -15.11
N GLU A 162 -19.48 30.00 -16.26
CA GLU A 162 -20.60 29.05 -16.41
C GLU A 162 -20.11 27.58 -16.51
N PRO A 163 -20.89 26.60 -16.00
CA PRO A 163 -20.51 25.19 -16.06
C PRO A 163 -20.19 24.68 -17.48
N GLY A 164 -19.09 23.92 -17.60
CA GLY A 164 -18.60 23.39 -18.87
C GLY A 164 -17.43 24.21 -19.43
N LEU A 165 -17.50 24.54 -20.73
CA LEU A 165 -16.38 25.11 -21.49
C LEU A 165 -15.78 26.38 -20.85
N ASP A 166 -16.63 27.33 -20.46
CA ASP A 166 -16.21 28.63 -19.91
C ASP A 166 -15.41 28.45 -18.62
N LYS A 167 -15.94 27.66 -17.69
CA LYS A 167 -15.25 27.26 -16.46
C LYS A 167 -13.96 26.50 -16.69
N TRP A 168 -13.91 25.61 -17.67
CA TRP A 168 -12.68 24.85 -17.97
C TRP A 168 -11.55 25.73 -18.51
N LEU A 169 -11.87 26.65 -19.44
CA LEU A 169 -10.91 27.61 -19.97
C LEU A 169 -10.43 28.60 -18.90
N THR A 170 -11.35 29.04 -18.03
CA THR A 170 -11.07 29.98 -16.95
C THR A 170 -10.14 29.40 -15.88
N ILE A 171 -10.23 28.09 -15.59
CA ILE A 171 -9.43 27.44 -14.54
C ILE A 171 -8.04 26.97 -15.03
N ASP A 172 -7.86 26.57 -16.30
CA ASP A 172 -6.57 26.05 -16.84
C ASP A 172 -5.36 26.93 -16.47
N ARG A 173 -5.40 28.21 -16.85
CA ARG A 173 -4.26 29.11 -16.65
C ARG A 173 -4.00 29.39 -15.16
N PRO A 174 -5.01 29.74 -14.33
CA PRO A 174 -4.83 29.87 -12.89
C PRO A 174 -4.30 28.60 -12.19
N ALA A 175 -4.84 27.42 -12.50
CA ALA A 175 -4.39 26.16 -11.91
C ALA A 175 -2.91 25.87 -12.21
N ARG A 176 -2.49 26.14 -13.46
CA ARG A 176 -1.08 26.08 -13.88
C ARG A 176 -0.21 27.12 -13.18
N SER A 177 -0.74 28.30 -12.87
CA SER A 177 -0.01 29.31 -12.08
C SER A 177 0.19 28.85 -10.63
N VAL A 178 -0.83 28.25 -10.00
CA VAL A 178 -0.72 27.66 -8.66
C VAL A 178 0.37 26.60 -8.60
N GLU A 179 0.43 25.70 -9.58
CA GLU A 179 1.49 24.69 -9.66
C GLU A 179 2.87 25.30 -9.93
N ALA A 180 2.97 26.29 -10.82
CA ALA A 180 4.22 26.97 -11.10
C ALA A 180 4.77 27.71 -9.87
N ASP A 181 3.91 28.39 -9.10
CA ASP A 181 4.30 29.09 -7.87
C ASP A 181 4.64 28.13 -6.73
N TYR A 182 3.88 27.03 -6.59
CA TYR A 182 4.24 25.97 -5.66
C TYR A 182 5.61 25.35 -6.03
N SER A 183 5.84 25.08 -7.31
CA SER A 183 7.12 24.58 -7.83
C SER A 183 8.26 25.57 -7.58
N ARG A 184 8.07 26.88 -7.78
CA ARG A 184 9.05 27.92 -7.43
C ARG A 184 9.36 27.93 -5.94
N ILE A 185 8.36 27.78 -5.06
CA ILE A 185 8.54 27.72 -3.60
C ILE A 185 9.37 26.48 -3.21
N VAL A 186 9.04 25.31 -3.79
CA VAL A 186 9.77 24.06 -3.56
C VAL A 186 11.21 24.20 -4.07
N THR A 187 11.41 24.58 -5.33
CA THR A 187 12.74 24.74 -5.94
C THR A 187 13.59 25.75 -5.17
N ARG A 188 13.09 26.96 -4.87
CA ARG A 188 13.84 27.96 -4.07
C ARG A 188 14.26 27.42 -2.70
N THR A 189 13.36 26.67 -2.04
CA THR A 189 13.67 26.02 -0.75
C THR A 189 14.72 24.93 -0.89
N GLN A 190 14.66 24.14 -1.97
CA GLN A 190 15.60 23.05 -2.23
C GLN A 190 16.96 23.53 -2.70
N SER A 191 17.03 24.54 -3.59
CA SER A 191 18.27 25.19 -4.02
C SER A 191 18.95 25.90 -2.86
N GLY A 192 18.20 26.60 -1.99
CA GLY A 192 18.77 27.21 -0.79
C GLY A 192 19.37 26.18 0.19
N ARG A 193 18.75 25.00 0.32
CA ARG A 193 19.32 23.88 1.08
C ARG A 193 20.55 23.27 0.40
N GLN A 194 20.54 23.14 -0.93
CA GLN A 194 21.67 22.61 -1.70
C GLN A 194 22.89 23.52 -1.59
N LEU A 195 22.74 24.82 -1.86
CA LEU A 195 23.82 25.81 -1.73
C LEU A 195 24.42 25.79 -0.31
N LYS A 196 23.55 25.75 0.70
CA LYS A 196 23.99 25.67 2.10
C LYS A 196 24.77 24.39 2.40
N ALA A 197 24.38 23.24 1.84
CA ALA A 197 25.12 21.99 2.01
C ALA A 197 26.49 22.02 1.29
N VAL A 198 26.54 22.59 0.07
CA VAL A 198 27.78 22.74 -0.71
C VAL A 198 28.78 23.67 0.00
N ASP A 199 28.29 24.72 0.66
CA ASP A 199 29.08 25.64 1.50
C ASP A 199 29.48 25.05 2.87
N GLY A 200 29.27 23.74 3.10
CA GLY A 200 29.57 23.06 4.36
C GLY A 200 28.59 23.36 5.51
N GLY A 201 27.56 24.17 5.28
CA GLY A 201 26.50 24.48 6.23
C GLY A 201 25.46 23.37 6.36
N TRP A 202 24.82 23.30 7.53
CA TRP A 202 23.79 22.30 7.85
C TRP A 202 22.43 22.63 7.19
N PRO A 203 21.99 21.89 6.15
CA PRO A 203 20.84 22.28 5.32
C PRO A 203 19.49 22.23 6.08
N GLY A 204 19.42 21.53 7.21
CA GLY A 204 18.26 21.55 8.11
C GLY A 204 17.94 20.18 8.69
N GLY A 205 16.91 20.14 9.55
CA GLY A 205 16.58 18.96 10.35
C GLY A 205 17.41 18.88 11.65
N PRO A 206 17.16 17.86 12.49
CA PRO A 206 17.91 17.66 13.73
C PRO A 206 19.37 17.28 13.43
N ALA A 207 20.31 17.80 14.22
CA ALA A 207 21.71 17.38 14.12
C ALA A 207 21.87 15.86 14.33
N PRO A 208 22.89 15.21 13.74
CA PRO A 208 23.27 13.86 14.10
C PRO A 208 23.63 13.73 15.60
N TYR A 209 23.54 12.52 16.15
CA TYR A 209 23.97 12.24 17.53
C TYR A 209 25.50 12.39 17.64
N GLY A 210 25.98 13.01 18.73
CA GLY A 210 27.38 13.45 18.87
C GLY A 210 27.62 14.92 18.49
N TYR A 211 26.64 15.60 17.87
CA TYR A 211 26.79 16.96 17.34
C TYR A 211 25.60 17.85 17.67
N ARG A 212 25.85 19.16 17.80
CA ARG A 212 24.84 20.22 17.98
C ARG A 212 24.92 21.25 16.83
N ILE A 213 23.80 21.92 16.55
CA ILE A 213 23.74 22.96 15.51
C ILE A 213 24.22 24.28 16.09
N SER A 214 25.28 24.85 15.50
CA SER A 214 25.73 26.22 15.75
C SER A 214 25.07 27.18 14.78
N GLY A 215 24.85 28.45 15.17
CA GLY A 215 24.21 29.45 14.30
C GLY A 215 22.80 29.06 13.80
N LYS A 216 22.02 28.32 14.59
CA LYS A 216 20.74 27.71 14.19
C LYS A 216 19.79 28.72 13.52
N GLY A 217 19.50 28.50 12.24
CA GLY A 217 18.60 29.34 11.42
C GLY A 217 19.32 30.28 10.46
N ALA A 218 20.62 30.53 10.65
CA ALA A 218 21.44 31.29 9.70
C ALA A 218 21.84 30.46 8.46
N PHE A 219 22.33 31.15 7.42
CA PHE A 219 22.91 30.49 6.24
C PHE A 219 24.21 29.73 6.60
N GLY A 220 25.10 30.33 7.38
CA GLY A 220 26.33 29.68 7.89
C GLY A 220 26.14 28.80 9.13
N SER A 221 25.00 28.14 9.33
CA SER A 221 24.80 27.28 10.52
C SER A 221 25.58 25.97 10.36
N THR A 222 26.54 25.66 11.24
CA THR A 222 27.39 24.47 11.15
C THR A 222 27.03 23.40 12.19
N LEU A 223 27.68 22.23 12.10
CA LEU A 223 27.63 21.20 13.15
C LEU A 223 28.91 21.24 13.98
N GLU A 224 28.75 21.47 15.28
CA GLU A 224 29.81 21.43 16.28
C GLU A 224 29.67 20.16 17.14
N VAL A 225 30.77 19.66 17.69
CA VAL A 225 30.76 18.49 18.58
C VAL A 225 29.98 18.82 19.86
N ASP A 226 29.07 17.93 20.26
CA ASP A 226 28.48 17.95 21.60
C ASP A 226 29.37 17.13 22.54
N PRO A 227 30.03 17.72 23.56
CA PRO A 227 30.97 16.98 24.40
C PRO A 227 30.34 15.78 25.14
N THR A 228 29.06 15.88 25.50
CA THR A 228 28.33 14.87 26.27
C THR A 228 28.01 13.67 25.38
N GLU A 229 27.42 13.92 24.21
CA GLU A 229 27.10 12.83 23.29
C GLU A 229 28.34 12.25 22.60
N ALA A 230 29.38 13.06 22.38
CA ALA A 230 30.67 12.59 21.87
C ALA A 230 31.36 11.61 22.83
N ALA A 231 31.20 11.78 24.15
CA ALA A 231 31.67 10.79 25.12
C ALA A 231 30.93 9.44 24.95
N VAL A 232 29.61 9.47 24.67
CA VAL A 232 28.82 8.26 24.38
C VAL A 232 29.24 7.61 23.05
N VAL A 233 29.55 8.41 22.02
CA VAL A 233 30.08 7.93 20.73
C VAL A 233 31.44 7.23 20.92
N ARG A 234 32.34 7.79 21.74
CA ARG A 234 33.63 7.15 22.09
C ARG A 234 33.42 5.84 22.84
N LEU A 235 32.60 5.83 23.89
CA LEU A 235 32.26 4.61 24.62
C LEU A 235 31.67 3.52 23.71
N LEU A 236 30.79 3.89 22.78
CA LEU A 236 30.21 2.95 21.82
C LEU A 236 31.23 2.42 20.81
N ALA A 237 32.19 3.24 20.39
CA ALA A 237 33.28 2.77 19.53
C ALA A 237 34.13 1.73 20.26
N ASP A 238 34.45 1.99 21.52
CA ASP A 238 35.32 1.15 22.34
C ASP A 238 34.68 -0.22 22.61
N LEU A 239 33.43 -0.24 23.08
CA LEU A 239 32.68 -1.48 23.31
C LEU A 239 32.42 -2.31 22.02
N VAL A 240 32.40 -1.66 20.85
CA VAL A 240 32.29 -2.37 19.56
C VAL A 240 33.66 -2.92 19.13
N ILE A 241 34.74 -2.18 19.32
CA ILE A 241 36.12 -2.61 18.98
C ILE A 241 36.61 -3.74 19.90
N GLU A 242 36.25 -3.71 21.19
CA GLU A 242 36.53 -4.78 22.17
C GLU A 242 35.85 -6.11 21.79
N GLY A 243 34.74 -6.04 21.06
CA GLY A 243 34.02 -7.21 20.57
C GLY A 243 33.23 -7.95 21.67
N GLY A 244 32.86 -9.21 21.40
CA GLY A 244 32.11 -10.07 22.33
C GLY A 244 30.65 -9.68 22.59
N SER A 245 30.28 -8.41 22.42
CA SER A 245 28.94 -7.87 22.66
C SER A 245 28.12 -7.77 21.37
N THR A 246 26.85 -8.16 21.42
CA THR A 246 25.89 -7.92 20.33
C THR A 246 25.29 -6.51 20.40
N LEU A 247 24.65 -6.07 19.31
CA LEU A 247 23.89 -4.81 19.26
C LEU A 247 22.69 -4.75 20.25
N MET A 248 22.30 -5.87 20.86
CA MET A 248 21.36 -5.87 21.99
C MET A 248 22.08 -5.52 23.28
N ASP A 249 23.14 -6.26 23.59
CA ASP A 249 23.93 -6.11 24.82
C ASP A 249 24.49 -4.68 24.95
N LEU A 250 24.97 -4.09 23.85
CA LEU A 250 25.41 -2.69 23.80
C LEU A 250 24.28 -1.68 24.11
N ALA A 251 23.04 -1.96 23.70
CA ALA A 251 21.91 -1.09 23.98
C ALA A 251 21.44 -1.24 25.44
N GLU A 252 21.44 -2.47 25.96
CA GLU A 252 21.14 -2.78 27.36
C GLU A 252 22.20 -2.18 28.29
N GLU A 253 23.48 -2.21 27.91
CA GLU A 253 24.60 -1.62 28.64
C GLU A 253 24.47 -0.10 28.77
N LEU A 254 24.12 0.62 27.70
CA LEU A 254 23.85 2.06 27.77
C LEU A 254 22.64 2.39 28.68
N ASN A 255 21.58 1.60 28.59
CA ASN A 255 20.40 1.77 29.45
C ASN A 255 20.73 1.49 30.92
N ARG A 256 21.53 0.45 31.20
CA ARG A 256 22.00 0.06 32.54
C ARG A 256 22.90 1.12 33.16
N ARG A 257 23.69 1.83 32.36
CA ARG A 257 24.47 3.02 32.77
C ARG A 257 23.63 4.29 32.92
N GLY A 258 22.32 4.24 32.67
CA GLY A 258 21.43 5.40 32.76
C GLY A 258 21.67 6.46 31.67
N ILE A 259 22.22 6.08 30.52
CA ILE A 259 22.54 7.01 29.41
C ILE A 259 21.37 7.01 28.42
N PRO A 260 20.47 8.02 28.42
CA PRO A 260 19.34 8.06 27.49
C PRO A 260 19.77 8.45 26.07
N THR A 261 18.91 8.22 25.09
CA THR A 261 19.02 8.91 23.79
C THR A 261 18.66 10.40 23.94
N ARG A 262 19.05 11.25 22.98
CA ARG A 262 18.73 12.69 22.98
C ARG A 262 17.23 13.02 23.20
N SER A 263 16.31 12.15 22.78
CA SER A 263 14.87 12.35 23.01
C SER A 263 14.35 11.71 24.30
N GLY A 264 15.22 11.47 25.30
CA GLY A 264 14.88 10.87 26.60
C GLY A 264 14.48 9.39 26.55
N LYS A 265 14.46 8.77 25.37
CA LYS A 265 14.04 7.37 25.17
C LYS A 265 15.20 6.41 25.42
N PRO A 266 14.94 5.17 25.89
CA PRO A 266 15.98 4.16 26.03
C PRO A 266 16.57 3.75 24.68
N TRP A 267 17.78 3.22 24.72
CA TRP A 267 18.43 2.57 23.59
C TRP A 267 17.75 1.24 23.26
N THR A 268 17.65 0.94 21.97
CA THR A 268 17.17 -0.33 21.45
C THR A 268 18.09 -0.74 20.31
N ARG A 269 18.28 -2.05 20.06
CA ARG A 269 19.10 -2.54 18.93
C ARG A 269 18.78 -1.84 17.61
N ALA A 270 17.51 -1.58 17.32
CA ALA A 270 17.08 -0.93 16.08
C ALA A 270 17.41 0.57 16.06
N ASN A 271 17.34 1.27 17.20
CA ASN A 271 17.70 2.67 17.27
C ASN A 271 19.23 2.84 17.27
N LEU A 272 19.98 2.04 18.04
CA LEU A 272 21.44 2.04 18.14
C LEU A 272 22.12 1.70 16.81
N HIS A 273 21.71 0.62 16.15
CA HIS A 273 22.22 0.21 14.83
C HIS A 273 22.13 1.33 13.79
N ARG A 274 21.08 2.16 13.85
CA ARG A 274 20.90 3.32 12.96
C ARG A 274 21.89 4.46 13.25
N ARG A 275 22.36 4.62 14.50
CA ARG A 275 23.39 5.62 14.86
C ARG A 275 24.77 5.10 14.45
N LEU A 276 25.09 3.85 14.77
CA LEU A 276 26.39 3.23 14.46
C LEU A 276 26.66 3.14 12.95
N LYS A 277 25.61 2.90 12.12
CA LYS A 277 25.71 2.96 10.65
C LYS A 277 25.48 4.35 10.04
N GLY A 278 25.32 5.39 10.88
CA GLY A 278 25.21 6.76 10.40
C GLY A 278 26.59 7.31 10.04
N ALA A 279 26.74 7.89 8.85
CA ALA A 279 28.02 8.47 8.41
C ALA A 279 28.58 9.51 9.40
N ALA A 280 27.74 10.16 10.22
CA ALA A 280 28.18 11.13 11.21
C ALA A 280 29.08 10.51 12.30
N PHE A 281 28.96 9.20 12.54
CA PHE A 281 29.86 8.43 13.41
C PHE A 281 31.27 8.30 12.81
N LEU A 282 31.38 8.41 11.48
CA LEU A 282 32.63 8.40 10.70
C LEU A 282 33.18 9.81 10.43
N GLY A 283 32.52 10.86 10.94
CA GLY A 283 32.91 12.26 10.70
C GLY A 283 32.30 12.92 9.46
N GLU A 284 31.23 12.36 8.87
CA GLU A 284 30.63 12.89 7.64
C GLU A 284 29.09 12.96 7.70
N ALA A 285 28.48 13.98 7.09
CA ALA A 285 27.04 14.02 6.88
C ALA A 285 26.68 14.14 5.39
N VAL A 286 26.21 13.03 4.81
CA VAL A 286 25.68 13.02 3.44
C VAL A 286 24.28 13.63 3.40
N PHE A 287 24.15 14.79 2.74
CA PHE A 287 22.87 15.38 2.32
C PHE A 287 22.42 14.75 1.00
N ARG A 288 21.13 14.39 0.92
CA ARG A 288 20.50 13.65 -0.19
C ARG A 288 21.21 12.33 -0.50
N ARG A 289 20.78 11.27 0.20
CA ARG A 289 21.38 9.96 0.08
C ARG A 289 20.77 9.15 -1.07
N PRO A 290 21.58 8.63 -2.01
CA PRO A 290 21.09 7.78 -3.09
C PRO A 290 20.79 6.35 -2.61
N ASP A 291 21.40 5.90 -1.48
CA ASP A 291 21.20 4.56 -0.90
C ASP A 291 19.91 4.41 -0.08
N GLN A 292 19.20 5.52 0.18
CA GLN A 292 17.95 5.52 0.94
C GLN A 292 16.74 5.65 0.01
N GLN A 293 16.11 4.51 -0.30
CA GLN A 293 14.85 4.45 -1.05
C GLN A 293 13.63 5.00 -0.26
N TRP A 294 13.73 5.18 1.06
CA TRP A 294 12.60 5.58 1.92
C TRP A 294 13.02 6.56 3.02
N GLY A 295 12.23 7.62 3.20
CA GLY A 295 12.39 8.65 4.25
C GLY A 295 12.76 10.04 3.72
N GLY A 296 12.47 11.10 4.49
CA GLY A 296 12.54 12.51 4.05
C GLY A 296 13.94 13.09 3.73
N HIS A 297 14.96 12.25 3.59
CA HIS A 297 16.33 12.61 3.18
C HIS A 297 16.82 11.82 1.96
N CYS A 298 15.95 11.03 1.31
CA CYS A 298 16.25 10.40 0.04
C CYS A 298 16.54 11.43 -1.05
N THR A 299 17.40 11.06 -1.99
CA THR A 299 17.48 11.77 -3.28
C THR A 299 16.21 11.46 -4.06
N ARG A 300 15.34 12.46 -4.29
CA ARG A 300 14.24 12.30 -5.24
C ARG A 300 14.82 12.28 -6.65
N LEU A 301 14.42 11.28 -7.42
CA LEU A 301 14.76 11.17 -8.83
C LEU A 301 13.58 11.66 -9.68
N ASP A 302 13.86 12.10 -10.89
CA ASP A 302 12.87 12.25 -11.95
C ASP A 302 12.65 10.93 -12.73
N ASP A 303 11.77 10.97 -13.73
CA ASP A 303 11.43 9.80 -14.56
C ASP A 303 12.61 9.27 -15.41
N SER A 304 13.68 10.08 -15.56
CA SER A 304 14.93 9.67 -16.21
C SER A 304 15.96 9.08 -15.23
N GLY A 305 15.63 9.04 -13.92
CA GLY A 305 16.50 8.58 -12.86
C GLY A 305 17.51 9.62 -12.35
N GLN A 306 17.36 10.90 -12.71
CA GLN A 306 18.31 11.96 -12.33
C GLN A 306 17.88 12.71 -11.05
N PRO A 307 18.81 13.23 -10.22
CA PRO A 307 18.50 13.95 -8.98
C PRO A 307 17.69 15.25 -9.17
N LEU A 308 16.37 15.20 -8.97
CA LEU A 308 15.39 16.26 -9.25
C LEU A 308 15.72 17.65 -8.65
N TYR A 309 16.45 17.69 -7.53
CA TYR A 309 16.75 18.94 -6.82
C TYR A 309 18.25 19.28 -6.74
N GLY A 310 19.12 18.47 -7.34
CA GLY A 310 20.58 18.56 -7.25
C GLY A 310 21.24 17.42 -6.46
N GLU A 311 22.54 17.24 -6.72
CA GLU A 311 23.35 16.07 -6.34
C GLU A 311 23.54 15.85 -4.83
N SER A 312 24.05 14.65 -4.48
CA SER A 312 24.45 14.27 -3.13
C SER A 312 25.68 15.06 -2.66
N VAL A 313 25.62 15.63 -1.45
CA VAL A 313 26.73 16.42 -0.89
C VAL A 313 27.24 15.78 0.38
N VAL A 314 28.55 15.55 0.47
CA VAL A 314 29.22 15.10 1.70
C VAL A 314 29.67 16.33 2.49
N ILE A 315 29.03 16.57 3.64
CA ILE A 315 29.40 17.66 4.56
C ILE A 315 30.42 17.09 5.55
N PRO A 316 31.68 17.58 5.59
CA PRO A 316 32.66 17.14 6.57
C PRO A 316 32.26 17.62 7.98
N LEU A 317 32.42 16.77 8.98
CA LEU A 317 32.14 17.07 10.39
C LEU A 317 33.44 17.07 11.20
N PRO A 318 33.52 17.83 12.31
CA PRO A 318 34.67 17.75 13.20
C PRO A 318 34.77 16.36 13.84
N ALA A 319 35.92 15.70 13.70
CA ALA A 319 36.09 14.30 14.08
C ALA A 319 35.93 14.06 15.60
N ILE A 320 35.03 13.13 15.98
CA ILE A 320 34.87 12.67 17.38
C ILE A 320 35.88 11.57 17.74
N LEU A 321 36.28 10.78 16.74
CA LEU A 321 37.19 9.63 16.80
C LEU A 321 38.39 9.88 15.88
N ALA A 322 39.56 9.35 16.25
CA ALA A 322 40.74 9.36 15.38
C ALA A 322 40.58 8.34 14.22
N ALA A 323 41.28 8.57 13.10
CA ALA A 323 41.09 7.82 11.86
C ALA A 323 41.41 6.33 11.99
N ASP A 324 42.42 5.97 12.77
CA ASP A 324 42.76 4.59 13.14
C ASP A 324 41.61 3.89 13.89
N ARG A 325 40.99 4.57 14.87
CA ARG A 325 39.81 4.09 15.59
C ARG A 325 38.57 4.00 14.70
N ILE A 326 38.39 4.91 13.74
CA ILE A 326 37.31 4.82 12.74
C ILE A 326 37.45 3.53 11.92
N HIS A 327 38.65 3.23 11.42
CA HIS A 327 38.91 1.98 10.68
C HIS A 327 38.71 0.73 11.54
N ALA A 328 39.19 0.73 12.80
CA ALA A 328 38.99 -0.38 13.73
C ALA A 328 37.49 -0.63 13.99
N PHE A 329 36.74 0.44 14.26
CA PHE A 329 35.29 0.40 14.47
C PHE A 329 34.53 -0.12 13.24
N GLN A 330 34.89 0.33 12.03
CA GLN A 330 34.26 -0.13 10.78
C GLN A 330 34.43 -1.63 10.57
N ARG A 331 35.62 -2.20 10.85
CA ARG A 331 35.85 -3.66 10.75
C ARG A 331 34.98 -4.43 11.75
N ALA A 332 35.00 -4.05 13.02
CA ALA A 332 34.18 -4.70 14.05
C ALA A 332 32.66 -4.56 13.76
N LEU A 333 32.20 -3.42 13.24
CA LEU A 333 30.81 -3.22 12.84
C LEU A 333 30.42 -4.03 11.60
N ALA A 334 31.36 -4.35 10.70
CA ALA A 334 31.14 -5.23 9.56
C ALA A 334 31.00 -6.70 10.00
N GLU A 335 31.80 -7.16 10.97
CA GLU A 335 31.64 -8.49 11.58
C GLU A 335 30.29 -8.66 12.30
N LEU A 336 29.76 -7.57 12.88
CA LEU A 336 28.40 -7.51 13.44
C LEU A 336 27.28 -7.47 12.37
N ALA A 337 27.59 -7.24 11.09
CA ALA A 337 26.60 -6.95 10.05
C ALA A 337 26.21 -8.18 9.21
N ARG A 338 25.08 -8.82 9.54
CA ARG A 338 24.43 -9.78 8.64
C ARG A 338 23.90 -9.10 7.35
N PRO A 339 23.91 -9.79 6.19
CA PRO A 339 23.49 -9.23 4.91
C PRO A 339 22.02 -8.78 4.91
N ARG A 340 21.76 -7.69 4.19
CA ARG A 340 20.44 -7.05 4.06
C ARG A 340 19.64 -7.74 2.94
N ARG A 341 18.34 -7.95 3.15
CA ARG A 341 17.42 -8.60 2.20
C ARG A 341 16.51 -7.56 1.54
N THR A 342 16.15 -7.80 0.28
CA THR A 342 15.18 -7.04 -0.53
C THR A 342 13.82 -6.92 0.16
N PRO A 343 13.02 -5.86 -0.07
CA PRO A 343 11.66 -5.75 0.42
C PRO A 343 10.80 -6.97 0.04
N LEU A 344 9.87 -7.32 0.92
CA LEU A 344 9.08 -8.54 0.84
C LEU A 344 7.82 -8.32 -0.01
N GLY A 345 7.38 -9.36 -0.72
CA GLY A 345 6.03 -9.40 -1.32
C GLY A 345 4.91 -9.35 -0.27
N GLU A 346 3.68 -9.20 -0.73
CA GLU A 346 2.51 -8.95 0.12
C GLU A 346 2.09 -10.18 0.98
N TYR A 347 1.42 -9.92 2.10
CA TYR A 347 1.01 -10.94 3.10
C TYR A 347 -0.35 -10.56 3.74
N PRO A 348 -1.49 -11.05 3.22
CA PRO A 348 -2.83 -10.62 3.61
C PRO A 348 -3.15 -10.87 5.09
N LEU A 349 -2.62 -11.94 5.69
CA LEU A 349 -2.92 -12.34 7.07
C LEU A 349 -2.04 -11.66 8.13
N THR A 350 -1.22 -10.69 7.74
CA THR A 350 -0.34 -9.95 8.65
C THR A 350 -1.14 -9.19 9.70
N GLY A 351 -0.99 -9.58 10.98
CA GLY A 351 -1.74 -9.04 12.11
C GLY A 351 -3.02 -9.82 12.46
N ARG A 352 -3.48 -10.74 11.60
CA ARG A 352 -4.75 -11.48 11.78
C ARG A 352 -4.54 -12.88 12.37
N VAL A 353 -3.41 -13.52 12.08
CA VAL A 353 -2.97 -14.79 12.69
C VAL A 353 -2.35 -14.56 14.06
N HIS A 354 -2.72 -15.34 15.07
CA HIS A 354 -2.31 -15.22 16.46
C HIS A 354 -1.79 -16.55 17.01
N GLY A 355 -0.65 -16.51 17.70
CA GLY A 355 -0.06 -17.71 18.29
C GLY A 355 -0.62 -18.05 19.67
N PRO A 356 -0.29 -19.24 20.21
CA PRO A 356 -0.67 -19.64 21.57
C PRO A 356 -0.07 -18.78 22.70
N CYS A 357 0.75 -17.78 22.35
CA CYS A 357 1.27 -16.74 23.25
C CYS A 357 0.47 -15.41 23.19
N GLY A 358 -0.68 -15.38 22.52
CA GLY A 358 -1.56 -14.23 22.36
C GLY A 358 -1.10 -13.17 21.35
N ARG A 359 0.16 -13.20 20.89
CA ARG A 359 0.72 -12.22 19.96
C ARG A 359 0.37 -12.51 18.49
N PRO A 360 0.14 -11.47 17.67
CA PRO A 360 -0.09 -11.63 16.24
C PRO A 360 1.18 -12.08 15.50
N TYR A 361 0.99 -12.63 14.30
CA TYR A 361 2.01 -13.01 13.34
C TYR A 361 2.17 -11.94 12.26
N VAL A 362 3.37 -11.87 11.69
CA VAL A 362 3.72 -10.96 10.59
C VAL A 362 4.36 -11.73 9.44
N GLY A 363 4.08 -11.30 8.21
CA GLY A 363 4.76 -11.82 7.01
C GLY A 363 6.28 -11.70 7.10
N CYS A 364 6.98 -12.74 6.68
CA CYS A 364 8.43 -12.90 6.79
C CYS A 364 8.97 -13.74 5.62
N PHE A 365 9.93 -13.18 4.89
CA PHE A 365 10.61 -13.84 3.77
C PHE A 365 11.94 -14.45 4.22
N ARG A 366 12.16 -15.74 3.94
CA ARG A 366 13.38 -16.45 4.29
C ARG A 366 14.32 -16.51 3.06
N SER A 367 15.38 -15.70 3.04
CA SER A 367 16.29 -15.61 1.88
C SER A 367 17.27 -16.78 1.71
N ASN A 368 17.16 -17.85 2.50
CA ASN A 368 18.04 -19.02 2.32
C ASN A 368 17.48 -19.96 1.23
N ASP A 369 16.22 -19.74 0.84
CA ASP A 369 15.36 -20.72 0.17
C ASP A 369 14.16 -20.06 -0.55
N GLY A 370 13.92 -18.76 -0.35
CA GLY A 370 12.91 -17.98 -1.09
C GLY A 370 11.47 -18.12 -0.57
N VAL A 371 11.24 -18.82 0.54
CA VAL A 371 9.88 -19.16 0.99
C VAL A 371 9.20 -18.00 1.74
N ARG A 372 7.92 -17.77 1.41
CA ARG A 372 7.00 -16.90 2.14
C ARG A 372 6.54 -17.60 3.43
N THR A 373 6.71 -16.95 4.58
CA THR A 373 6.27 -17.48 5.89
C THR A 373 5.57 -16.42 6.74
N TYR A 374 4.76 -16.84 7.70
CA TYR A 374 4.33 -16.00 8.81
C TYR A 374 5.11 -16.37 10.08
N ARG A 375 5.54 -15.35 10.84
CA ARG A 375 6.23 -15.52 12.13
C ARG A 375 5.59 -14.70 13.23
N CYS A 376 5.45 -15.29 14.43
CA CYS A 376 4.97 -14.58 15.61
C CYS A 376 5.80 -13.33 15.89
N SER A 377 5.14 -12.17 16.06
CA SER A 377 5.74 -10.85 16.29
C SER A 377 6.57 -10.73 17.58
N GLY A 378 6.50 -11.70 18.50
CA GLY A 378 7.30 -11.70 19.74
C GLY A 378 8.81 -11.52 19.52
N TRP A 379 9.33 -11.96 18.37
CA TRP A 379 10.73 -11.73 17.97
C TRP A 379 11.12 -10.26 17.78
N GLN A 380 10.18 -9.36 17.49
CA GLN A 380 10.43 -7.92 17.39
C GLN A 380 10.51 -7.26 18.77
N GLN A 381 9.94 -7.91 19.79
CA GLN A 381 9.91 -7.48 21.19
C GLN A 381 10.93 -8.25 22.06
N ASN A 382 11.81 -9.05 21.45
CA ASN A 382 12.73 -9.99 22.11
C ASN A 382 12.08 -11.01 23.08
N VAL A 383 10.76 -11.22 23.00
CA VAL A 383 10.10 -12.20 23.86
C VAL A 383 10.21 -13.59 23.25
N SER A 384 10.89 -14.51 23.94
CA SER A 384 11.00 -15.92 23.55
C SER A 384 9.65 -16.63 23.74
N CYS A 385 8.89 -16.77 22.67
CA CYS A 385 7.71 -17.63 22.60
C CYS A 385 8.00 -18.91 21.81
N GLY A 386 7.48 -20.07 22.25
CA GLY A 386 7.59 -21.35 21.54
C GLY A 386 6.75 -21.48 20.25
N CYS A 387 6.31 -20.35 19.70
CA CYS A 387 5.45 -20.26 18.53
C CYS A 387 6.14 -20.77 17.24
N PRO A 388 5.50 -21.65 16.45
CA PRO A 388 6.07 -22.18 15.22
C PRO A 388 6.13 -21.11 14.11
N TYR A 389 6.98 -21.32 13.11
CA TYR A 389 6.84 -20.63 11.82
C TYR A 389 5.71 -21.30 11.03
N LEU A 390 4.95 -20.49 10.29
CA LEU A 390 3.93 -21.00 9.39
C LEU A 390 4.33 -20.71 7.94
N ARG A 391 4.07 -21.66 7.04
CA ARG A 391 4.16 -21.46 5.60
C ARG A 391 3.00 -20.58 5.14
N ALA A 392 3.27 -19.56 4.32
CA ALA A 392 2.26 -18.56 3.96
C ALA A 392 1.14 -19.17 3.10
N ASP A 393 1.55 -19.95 2.10
CA ASP A 393 0.69 -20.71 1.18
C ASP A 393 -0.41 -21.51 1.91
N TYR A 394 -0.05 -22.42 2.81
CA TYR A 394 -1.05 -23.27 3.47
C TYR A 394 -1.96 -22.54 4.46
N VAL A 395 -1.48 -21.47 5.11
CA VAL A 395 -2.33 -20.67 6.02
C VAL A 395 -3.27 -19.77 5.23
N GLU A 396 -2.79 -19.17 4.14
CA GLU A 396 -3.60 -18.37 3.21
C GLU A 396 -4.70 -19.24 2.58
N GLU A 397 -4.38 -20.48 2.18
CA GLU A 397 -5.36 -21.43 1.63
C GLU A 397 -6.45 -21.83 2.65
N GLN A 398 -6.08 -22.20 3.88
CA GLN A 398 -7.05 -22.57 4.92
C GLN A 398 -7.97 -21.39 5.30
N VAL A 399 -7.44 -20.17 5.34
CA VAL A 399 -8.25 -18.98 5.64
C VAL A 399 -9.15 -18.60 4.49
N ALA A 400 -8.68 -18.66 3.23
CA ALA A 400 -9.51 -18.47 2.05
C ALA A 400 -10.69 -19.47 2.05
N ARG A 401 -10.43 -20.75 2.33
CA ARG A 401 -11.49 -21.78 2.43
C ARG A 401 -12.55 -21.44 3.50
N TYR A 402 -12.12 -20.98 4.67
CA TYR A 402 -13.05 -20.51 5.72
C TYR A 402 -13.85 -19.28 5.27
N VAL A 403 -13.20 -18.29 4.66
CA VAL A 403 -13.86 -17.07 4.13
C VAL A 403 -14.89 -17.43 3.06
N ASN A 404 -14.55 -18.33 2.13
CA ASN A 404 -15.43 -18.79 1.07
C ASN A 404 -16.68 -19.49 1.65
N VAL A 405 -16.52 -20.37 2.65
CA VAL A 405 -17.62 -21.04 3.36
C VAL A 405 -18.47 -20.05 4.18
N LEU A 406 -17.83 -19.12 4.89
CA LEU A 406 -18.52 -18.07 5.65
C LEU A 406 -19.41 -17.26 4.72
N LEU A 407 -18.85 -16.71 3.63
CA LEU A 407 -19.61 -15.95 2.64
C LEU A 407 -20.76 -16.76 2.06
N ALA A 408 -20.52 -18.01 1.64
CA ALA A 408 -21.57 -18.90 1.13
C ALA A 408 -22.72 -19.12 2.14
N SER A 409 -22.42 -19.15 3.44
CA SER A 409 -23.42 -19.30 4.52
C SER A 409 -24.11 -18.01 4.95
N MET A 410 -23.54 -16.84 4.64
CA MET A 410 -24.11 -15.54 4.98
C MET A 410 -25.22 -15.14 4.00
N PRO A 411 -26.42 -14.77 4.48
CA PRO A 411 -27.45 -14.13 3.66
C PRO A 411 -26.90 -12.89 2.97
N LEU A 412 -27.30 -12.64 1.72
CA LEU A 412 -26.84 -11.47 0.95
C LEU A 412 -26.99 -10.12 1.70
N PRO A 413 -28.06 -9.86 2.49
CA PRO A 413 -28.17 -8.63 3.28
C PRO A 413 -27.15 -8.48 4.43
N ASP A 414 -26.64 -9.60 4.95
CA ASP A 414 -25.71 -9.63 6.09
C ASP A 414 -24.23 -9.61 5.63
N ARG A 415 -23.95 -9.92 4.36
CA ARG A 415 -22.61 -9.79 3.77
C ARG A 415 -22.19 -8.31 3.83
N PRO A 416 -20.92 -8.00 4.19
CA PRO A 416 -20.49 -6.62 4.38
C PRO A 416 -20.74 -5.80 3.11
N MET A 417 -21.67 -4.85 3.20
CA MET A 417 -22.02 -3.98 2.10
C MET A 417 -20.85 -3.05 1.81
N MET A 418 -20.12 -3.34 0.72
CA MET A 418 -19.28 -2.34 0.07
C MET A 418 -20.13 -1.10 -0.24
N PRO A 419 -19.55 0.13 -0.22
CA PRO A 419 -20.25 1.30 -0.72
C PRO A 419 -20.80 0.96 -2.11
N LEU A 420 -22.11 1.15 -2.29
CA LEU A 420 -22.86 0.54 -3.38
C LEU A 420 -22.15 0.77 -4.71
N SER A 421 -22.00 -0.30 -5.50
CA SER A 421 -21.41 -0.21 -6.84
C SER A 421 -22.09 0.87 -7.69
N SER A 422 -23.36 1.19 -7.42
CA SER A 422 -24.08 2.31 -8.04
C SER A 422 -23.42 3.68 -7.83
N GLU A 423 -22.85 4.01 -6.67
CA GLU A 423 -22.28 5.35 -6.45
C GLU A 423 -20.94 5.51 -7.18
N VAL A 424 -20.05 4.51 -7.06
CA VAL A 424 -18.78 4.47 -7.80
C VAL A 424 -19.05 4.40 -9.31
N GLN A 425 -20.01 3.60 -9.76
CA GLN A 425 -20.43 3.52 -11.16
C GLN A 425 -21.07 4.84 -11.65
N THR A 426 -21.85 5.54 -10.82
CA THR A 426 -22.41 6.85 -11.18
C THR A 426 -21.29 7.88 -11.37
N ARG A 427 -20.32 7.95 -10.45
CA ARG A 427 -19.14 8.82 -10.60
C ARG A 427 -18.33 8.46 -11.84
N LEU A 428 -18.11 7.16 -12.11
CA LEU A 428 -17.44 6.68 -13.31
C LEU A 428 -18.21 7.09 -14.59
N ASN A 429 -19.53 6.92 -14.62
CA ASN A 429 -20.38 7.29 -15.75
C ASN A 429 -20.37 8.81 -16.01
N LEU A 430 -20.47 9.63 -14.96
CA LEU A 430 -20.33 11.09 -15.04
C LEU A 430 -18.96 11.47 -15.63
N HIS A 431 -17.89 10.79 -15.18
CA HIS A 431 -16.54 11.08 -15.67
C HIS A 431 -16.31 10.64 -17.12
N VAL A 432 -16.87 9.49 -17.53
CA VAL A 432 -16.87 9.04 -18.94
C VAL A 432 -17.55 10.08 -19.84
N GLU A 433 -18.70 10.64 -19.43
CA GLU A 433 -19.39 11.66 -20.23
C GLU A 433 -18.66 13.02 -20.21
N ARG A 434 -17.98 13.36 -19.12
CA ARG A 434 -17.06 14.51 -19.05
C ARG A 434 -15.91 14.37 -20.06
N VAL A 435 -15.25 13.21 -20.12
CA VAL A 435 -14.19 12.92 -21.11
C VAL A 435 -14.73 13.03 -22.54
N ARG A 436 -15.86 12.39 -22.86
CA ARG A 436 -16.50 12.49 -24.20
C ARG A 436 -16.87 13.93 -24.59
N SER A 437 -17.29 14.73 -23.63
CA SER A 437 -17.65 16.14 -23.85
C SER A 437 -16.41 16.98 -24.13
N LEU A 438 -15.32 16.77 -23.40
CA LEU A 438 -14.01 17.37 -23.66
C LEU A 438 -13.44 16.94 -25.02
N GLU A 439 -13.54 15.66 -25.39
CA GLU A 439 -13.11 15.16 -26.71
C GLU A 439 -13.84 15.83 -27.87
N ARG A 440 -15.17 15.99 -27.76
CA ARG A 440 -15.98 16.73 -28.74
C ARG A 440 -15.52 18.17 -28.89
N LEU A 441 -15.27 18.88 -27.79
CA LEU A 441 -14.82 20.28 -27.80
C LEU A 441 -13.39 20.43 -28.35
N VAL A 442 -12.48 19.51 -28.03
CA VAL A 442 -11.12 19.47 -28.61
C VAL A 442 -11.18 19.26 -30.12
N ALA A 443 -12.06 18.37 -30.60
CA ALA A 443 -12.25 18.11 -32.03
C ALA A 443 -12.86 19.32 -32.76
N GLN A 444 -13.90 19.94 -32.19
CA GLN A 444 -14.52 21.16 -32.74
C GLN A 444 -13.51 22.31 -32.84
N GLY A 445 -12.76 22.59 -31.77
CA GLY A 445 -11.73 23.63 -31.78
C GLY A 445 -10.59 23.33 -32.77
N ALA A 446 -10.28 22.06 -33.04
CA ALA A 446 -9.32 21.67 -34.08
C ALA A 446 -9.86 21.96 -35.49
N GLU A 447 -11.12 21.64 -35.76
CA GLU A 447 -11.79 21.86 -37.05
C GLU A 447 -11.94 23.36 -37.34
N GLU A 448 -12.38 24.16 -36.37
CA GLU A 448 -12.46 25.62 -36.50
C GLU A 448 -11.09 26.25 -36.82
N LEU A 449 -10.04 25.81 -36.13
CA LEU A 449 -8.68 26.28 -36.37
C LEU A 449 -8.14 25.91 -37.74
N ASP A 450 -8.50 24.73 -38.27
CA ASP A 450 -8.10 24.31 -39.61
C ASP A 450 -8.90 25.04 -40.70
N GLY A 451 -10.21 25.23 -40.49
CA GLY A 451 -11.06 26.06 -41.34
C GLY A 451 -10.55 27.51 -41.45
N LEU A 452 -10.11 28.11 -40.34
CA LEU A 452 -9.50 29.45 -40.32
C LEU A 452 -8.11 29.48 -40.95
N ARG A 453 -7.31 28.40 -40.89
CA ARG A 453 -6.02 28.31 -41.59
C ARG A 453 -6.19 28.24 -43.11
N ARG A 454 -7.25 27.59 -43.58
CA ARG A 454 -7.58 27.49 -45.02
C ARG A 454 -8.13 28.80 -45.61
N GLN A 455 -8.55 29.75 -44.78
CA GLN A 455 -8.99 31.07 -45.21
C GLN A 455 -7.81 32.05 -45.32
N THR A 456 -7.48 32.45 -46.55
CA THR A 456 -6.37 33.37 -46.86
C THR A 456 -6.70 34.84 -46.48
N LEU A 457 -6.83 35.13 -45.18
CA LEU A 457 -7.25 36.44 -44.67
C LEU A 457 -6.15 37.14 -43.87
N PRO A 458 -5.40 38.09 -44.46
CA PRO A 458 -4.41 38.90 -43.76
C PRO A 458 -5.10 40.03 -42.98
N SER A 459 -5.70 39.70 -41.83
CA SER A 459 -6.27 40.67 -40.89
C SER A 459 -5.74 40.43 -39.48
N SER A 460 -5.40 41.52 -38.78
CA SER A 460 -4.97 41.50 -37.37
C SER A 460 -6.04 40.91 -36.44
N VAL A 461 -7.32 41.06 -36.81
CA VAL A 461 -8.47 40.48 -36.10
C VAL A 461 -8.50 38.95 -36.24
N VAL A 462 -8.30 38.43 -37.46
CA VAL A 462 -8.22 36.98 -37.71
C VAL A 462 -7.00 36.38 -36.99
N ALA A 463 -5.86 37.07 -37.02
CA ALA A 463 -4.68 36.65 -36.28
C ALA A 463 -4.91 36.64 -34.75
N ALA A 464 -5.73 37.54 -34.21
CA ALA A 464 -6.13 37.53 -32.80
C ALA A 464 -7.08 36.37 -32.46
N ALA A 465 -8.11 36.14 -33.27
CA ALA A 465 -9.04 35.02 -33.11
C ALA A 465 -8.31 33.67 -33.17
N VAL A 466 -7.42 33.47 -34.14
CA VAL A 466 -6.59 32.25 -34.27
C VAL A 466 -5.64 32.08 -33.08
N ARG A 467 -5.12 33.16 -32.46
CA ARG A 467 -4.34 33.05 -31.21
C ARG A 467 -5.20 32.62 -30.04
N GLN A 468 -6.41 33.17 -29.91
CA GLN A 468 -7.34 32.84 -28.83
C GLN A 468 -7.78 31.37 -28.93
N LEU A 469 -8.31 30.95 -30.09
CA LEU A 469 -8.71 29.56 -30.34
C LEU A 469 -7.58 28.55 -30.14
N ARG A 470 -6.32 28.90 -30.47
CA ARG A 470 -5.16 28.03 -30.16
C ARG A 470 -4.86 27.93 -28.66
N ALA A 471 -5.09 29.01 -27.91
CA ALA A 471 -4.97 28.98 -26.45
C ALA A 471 -6.07 28.10 -25.84
N ASP A 472 -7.30 28.25 -26.32
CA ASP A 472 -8.48 27.54 -25.84
C ASP A 472 -8.43 26.04 -26.18
N GLN A 473 -8.09 25.70 -27.42
CA GLN A 473 -7.78 24.32 -27.83
C GLN A 473 -6.66 23.72 -26.97
N GLY A 474 -5.60 24.49 -26.72
CA GLY A 474 -4.50 24.05 -25.87
C GLY A 474 -4.91 23.80 -24.42
N ALA A 475 -5.83 24.60 -23.87
CA ALA A 475 -6.41 24.39 -22.54
C ALA A 475 -7.29 23.14 -22.50
N LEU A 476 -8.23 23.01 -23.43
CA LEU A 476 -9.08 21.82 -23.55
C LEU A 476 -8.29 20.51 -23.66
N VAL A 477 -7.17 20.49 -24.41
CA VAL A 477 -6.29 19.32 -24.49
C VAL A 477 -5.64 18.98 -23.15
N ARG A 478 -5.30 19.95 -22.30
CA ARG A 478 -4.76 19.70 -20.96
C ARG A 478 -5.85 19.23 -20.00
N VAL A 479 -7.01 19.87 -19.99
CA VAL A 479 -8.16 19.45 -19.15
C VAL A 479 -8.61 18.03 -19.52
N LEU A 480 -8.60 17.68 -20.81
CA LEU A 480 -8.84 16.32 -21.30
C LEU A 480 -7.79 15.30 -20.82
N ALA A 481 -6.52 15.69 -20.70
CA ALA A 481 -5.48 14.81 -20.16
C ALA A 481 -5.77 14.47 -18.68
N HIS A 482 -5.99 15.48 -17.83
CA HIS A 482 -6.34 15.25 -16.41
C HIS A 482 -7.62 14.43 -16.25
N ALA A 483 -8.61 14.61 -17.13
CA ALA A 483 -9.86 13.83 -17.11
C ALA A 483 -9.65 12.36 -17.51
N ARG A 484 -8.70 12.07 -18.40
CA ARG A 484 -8.32 10.69 -18.76
C ARG A 484 -7.53 10.01 -17.65
N ASP A 485 -6.57 10.71 -17.06
CA ASP A 485 -5.76 10.18 -15.94
C ASP A 485 -6.65 9.83 -14.73
N TRP A 486 -7.63 10.69 -14.40
CA TRP A 486 -8.62 10.40 -13.35
C TRP A 486 -9.61 9.31 -13.74
N LEU A 487 -10.00 9.20 -15.02
CA LEU A 487 -10.84 8.09 -15.49
C LEU A 487 -10.13 6.74 -15.31
N GLU A 488 -8.82 6.66 -15.57
CA GLU A 488 -8.02 5.45 -15.33
C GLU A 488 -7.94 5.11 -13.83
N GLU A 489 -7.77 6.11 -12.95
CA GLU A 489 -7.77 5.90 -11.49
C GLU A 489 -9.14 5.41 -10.98
N LEU A 490 -10.24 5.98 -11.50
CA LEU A 490 -11.62 5.57 -11.18
C LEU A 490 -11.98 4.19 -11.72
N ASP A 491 -11.61 3.86 -12.96
CA ASP A 491 -11.85 2.54 -13.57
C ASP A 491 -11.05 1.45 -12.83
N ALA A 492 -9.79 1.74 -12.48
CA ALA A 492 -8.98 0.84 -11.65
C ALA A 492 -9.61 0.63 -10.26
N GLN A 493 -10.24 1.66 -9.67
CA GLN A 493 -10.98 1.52 -8.41
C GLN A 493 -12.26 0.69 -8.59
N ALA A 494 -13.09 1.01 -9.59
CA ALA A 494 -14.31 0.27 -9.90
C ALA A 494 -14.03 -1.21 -10.24
N GLY A 495 -12.91 -1.50 -10.91
CA GLY A 495 -12.44 -2.85 -11.19
C GLY A 495 -11.92 -3.62 -9.97
N ARG A 496 -11.49 -2.94 -8.90
CA ARG A 496 -11.25 -3.56 -7.57
C ARG A 496 -12.57 -3.87 -6.88
N ASP A 497 -13.44 -2.87 -6.79
CA ASP A 497 -14.73 -2.95 -6.10
C ASP A 497 -15.67 -3.98 -6.76
N GLY A 498 -15.65 -4.07 -8.10
CA GLY A 498 -16.40 -5.06 -8.87
C GLY A 498 -15.93 -6.50 -8.65
N ARG A 499 -14.61 -6.74 -8.59
CA ARG A 499 -14.07 -8.08 -8.26
C ARG A 499 -14.41 -8.48 -6.81
N LEU A 500 -14.29 -7.55 -5.88
CA LEU A 500 -14.69 -7.77 -4.49
C LEU A 500 -16.21 -7.99 -4.36
N SER A 501 -17.04 -7.24 -5.07
CA SER A 501 -18.49 -7.42 -5.13
C SER A 501 -18.90 -8.73 -5.79
N ALA A 502 -18.18 -9.22 -6.81
CA ALA A 502 -18.44 -10.52 -7.42
C ALA A 502 -18.20 -11.67 -6.42
N VAL A 503 -17.10 -11.62 -5.66
CA VAL A 503 -16.83 -12.56 -4.55
C VAL A 503 -17.87 -12.40 -3.43
N LEU A 504 -18.34 -11.19 -3.12
CA LEU A 504 -19.41 -10.98 -2.14
C LEU A 504 -20.82 -11.36 -2.67
N GLY A 505 -21.02 -11.49 -3.98
CA GLY A 505 -22.32 -11.80 -4.60
C GLY A 505 -22.51 -13.28 -4.99
N ALA A 506 -21.44 -14.05 -5.13
CA ALA A 506 -21.50 -15.42 -5.64
C ALA A 506 -22.20 -16.41 -4.67
N THR A 507 -22.79 -17.46 -5.24
CA THR A 507 -23.35 -18.62 -4.52
C THR A 507 -22.26 -19.54 -3.97
N ALA A 508 -21.12 -19.64 -4.67
CA ALA A 508 -19.90 -20.30 -4.23
C ALA A 508 -18.72 -19.36 -4.52
N PRO A 509 -18.36 -18.47 -3.58
CA PRO A 509 -17.33 -17.45 -3.81
C PRO A 509 -15.92 -18.03 -3.67
N ASP A 510 -14.98 -17.56 -4.49
CA ASP A 510 -13.55 -17.80 -4.25
C ASP A 510 -12.78 -16.49 -4.00
N SER A 511 -12.34 -16.32 -2.76
CA SER A 511 -11.49 -15.20 -2.34
C SER A 511 -10.04 -15.31 -2.84
N GLN A 512 -9.60 -16.45 -3.39
CA GLN A 512 -8.24 -16.59 -3.91
C GLN A 512 -7.98 -15.81 -5.21
N ASP A 513 -9.02 -15.55 -6.01
CA ASP A 513 -8.93 -14.76 -7.25
C ASP A 513 -8.68 -13.26 -7.01
N LEU A 514 -8.82 -12.80 -5.76
CA LEU A 514 -8.48 -11.45 -5.34
C LEU A 514 -6.95 -11.29 -5.17
N SER A 515 -6.41 -10.11 -5.46
CA SER A 515 -5.00 -9.82 -5.17
C SER A 515 -4.73 -9.78 -3.65
N PRO A 516 -3.47 -9.93 -3.18
CA PRO A 516 -3.19 -10.01 -1.74
C PRO A 516 -3.62 -8.77 -0.93
N SER A 517 -3.69 -7.60 -1.54
CA SER A 517 -4.22 -6.38 -0.92
C SER A 517 -5.75 -6.38 -0.83
N GLU A 518 -6.45 -6.91 -1.83
CA GLU A 518 -7.92 -7.07 -1.84
C GLU A 518 -8.37 -8.20 -0.90
N GLN A 519 -7.66 -9.34 -0.90
CA GLN A 519 -7.82 -10.42 0.09
C GLN A 519 -7.70 -9.86 1.50
N ARG A 520 -6.66 -9.04 1.76
CA ARG A 520 -6.50 -8.37 3.05
C ARG A 520 -7.75 -7.54 3.37
N HIS A 521 -8.18 -6.65 2.48
CA HIS A 521 -9.33 -5.80 2.74
C HIS A 521 -10.59 -6.61 3.08
N LEU A 522 -10.88 -7.68 2.33
CA LEU A 522 -11.99 -8.61 2.62
C LEU A 522 -11.87 -9.25 4.01
N ILE A 523 -10.69 -9.77 4.35
CA ILE A 523 -10.38 -10.39 5.66
C ILE A 523 -10.52 -9.37 6.80
N GLU A 524 -10.14 -8.11 6.57
CA GLU A 524 -10.25 -7.04 7.57
C GLU A 524 -11.72 -6.63 7.79
N SER A 525 -12.50 -6.46 6.72
CA SER A 525 -13.93 -6.10 6.74
C SER A 525 -14.83 -7.20 7.30
N LEU A 526 -14.52 -8.48 7.04
CA LEU A 526 -15.17 -9.63 7.69
C LEU A 526 -14.73 -9.82 9.16
N GLY A 527 -13.85 -8.97 9.69
CA GLY A 527 -13.35 -9.07 11.07
C GLY A 527 -12.64 -10.40 11.37
N VAL A 528 -12.04 -11.03 10.35
CA VAL A 528 -11.48 -12.38 10.49
C VAL A 528 -10.27 -12.37 11.42
N ARG A 529 -10.28 -13.31 12.36
CA ARG A 529 -9.23 -13.59 13.32
C ARG A 529 -8.87 -15.08 13.24
N VAL A 530 -7.58 -15.36 13.19
CA VAL A 530 -7.05 -16.73 13.12
C VAL A 530 -6.22 -16.97 14.36
N ASP A 531 -6.58 -17.95 15.18
CA ASP A 531 -5.83 -18.41 16.35
C ASP A 531 -5.28 -19.82 16.07
N ILE A 532 -4.01 -20.08 16.36
CA ILE A 532 -3.43 -21.43 16.21
C ILE A 532 -4.00 -22.35 17.30
N ALA A 533 -4.80 -23.33 16.91
CA ALA A 533 -5.44 -24.28 17.83
C ALA A 533 -4.49 -25.40 18.25
N ASP A 534 -3.71 -25.95 17.32
CA ASP A 534 -2.69 -26.95 17.63
C ASP A 534 -1.46 -26.33 18.33
N ARG A 535 -1.40 -26.50 19.66
CA ARG A 535 -0.28 -26.02 20.51
C ARG A 535 0.92 -26.97 20.48
N GLU A 536 0.75 -28.20 20.02
CA GLU A 536 1.80 -29.22 19.91
C GLU A 536 2.50 -29.21 18.55
N PHE A 537 1.92 -28.54 17.55
CA PHE A 537 2.54 -28.35 16.24
C PHE A 537 3.99 -27.84 16.32
N ARG A 538 4.93 -28.63 15.78
CA ARG A 538 6.36 -28.29 15.71
C ARG A 538 6.92 -28.42 14.31
N TYR A 539 6.55 -27.50 13.42
CA TYR A 539 7.21 -27.39 12.11
C TYR A 539 8.69 -26.96 12.25
N ARG A 540 9.59 -27.81 11.77
CA ARG A 540 10.99 -27.46 11.48
C ARG A 540 11.41 -28.12 10.17
N GLU A 541 11.55 -27.29 9.15
CA GLU A 541 12.13 -27.70 7.89
C GLU A 541 13.65 -27.90 8.06
N GLY A 542 14.10 -29.13 7.85
CA GLY A 542 15.51 -29.50 7.69
C GLY A 542 15.70 -30.19 6.34
N THR A 543 16.93 -30.64 6.05
CA THR A 543 17.24 -31.39 4.82
C THR A 543 16.19 -32.49 4.56
N LYS A 544 15.56 -32.47 3.37
CA LYS A 544 14.55 -33.46 2.99
C LYS A 544 15.08 -34.86 3.29
N CYS A 545 14.27 -35.66 4.00
CA CYS A 545 14.69 -37.01 4.37
C CYS A 545 14.69 -37.88 3.10
N LEU A 546 15.86 -38.40 2.72
CA LEU A 546 16.02 -39.25 1.54
C LEU A 546 15.01 -40.41 1.51
N THR A 547 14.66 -40.98 2.68
CA THR A 547 13.64 -42.03 2.77
C THR A 547 12.23 -41.52 2.45
N MET A 548 11.88 -40.30 2.87
CA MET A 548 10.58 -39.70 2.52
C MET A 548 10.52 -39.38 1.01
N GLN A 549 11.62 -38.89 0.44
CA GLN A 549 11.74 -38.65 -1.01
C GLN A 549 11.69 -39.95 -1.82
N TRP A 550 12.18 -41.06 -1.27
CA TRP A 550 12.06 -42.38 -1.90
C TRP A 550 10.59 -42.81 -1.98
N HIS A 551 9.84 -42.78 -0.85
CA HIS A 551 8.41 -43.11 -0.84
C HIS A 551 7.58 -42.20 -1.77
N GLU A 552 7.91 -40.90 -1.83
CA GLU A 552 7.32 -39.93 -2.76
C GLU A 552 7.62 -40.31 -4.22
N GLY A 553 8.88 -40.55 -4.57
CA GLY A 553 9.32 -40.87 -5.93
C GLY A 553 8.91 -42.26 -6.45
N THR A 554 8.62 -43.23 -5.56
CA THR A 554 8.17 -44.58 -5.92
C THR A 554 6.68 -44.81 -5.67
N ALA A 555 5.93 -43.79 -5.23
CA ALA A 555 4.52 -43.88 -4.82
C ALA A 555 4.21 -45.05 -3.84
N THR A 556 5.21 -45.49 -3.07
CA THR A 556 5.09 -46.66 -2.20
C THR A 556 4.53 -46.23 -0.84
N PRO A 557 3.39 -46.78 -0.37
CA PRO A 557 2.84 -46.42 0.93
C PRO A 557 3.73 -46.93 2.08
N VAL A 558 3.54 -46.37 3.27
CA VAL A 558 4.22 -46.80 4.50
C VAL A 558 3.39 -47.91 5.17
N PRO A 559 3.91 -49.15 5.26
CA PRO A 559 3.15 -50.27 5.81
C PRO A 559 2.90 -50.16 7.33
N PRO A 560 1.97 -50.95 7.88
CA PRO A 560 1.80 -51.14 9.32
C PRO A 560 3.03 -51.81 9.96
N ASP A 561 3.02 -51.94 11.29
CA ASP A 561 4.13 -52.54 12.03
C ASP A 561 4.25 -54.05 11.74
N PRO A 562 5.48 -54.61 11.64
CA PRO A 562 5.69 -55.98 11.19
C PRO A 562 5.10 -57.03 12.13
N THR A 563 4.25 -57.90 11.59
CA THR A 563 3.83 -59.15 12.24
C THR A 563 5.02 -60.09 12.48
N ASP A 564 4.87 -61.09 13.35
CA ASP A 564 5.96 -62.05 13.65
C ASP A 564 6.44 -62.80 12.40
N THR A 565 5.51 -63.22 11.53
CA THR A 565 5.80 -63.91 10.27
C THR A 565 6.54 -63.01 9.29
N GLN A 566 6.14 -61.74 9.15
CA GLN A 566 6.85 -60.77 8.31
C GLN A 566 8.24 -60.46 8.87
N TRP A 567 8.35 -60.31 10.20
CA TRP A 567 9.63 -60.07 10.85
C TRP A 567 10.61 -61.24 10.67
N ALA A 568 10.16 -62.48 10.78
CA ALA A 568 11.02 -63.65 10.55
C ALA A 568 11.65 -63.64 9.14
N ARG A 569 10.85 -63.34 8.10
CA ARG A 569 11.33 -63.18 6.71
C ARG A 569 12.32 -62.03 6.55
N ILE A 570 12.09 -60.91 7.24
CA ILE A 570 12.98 -59.74 7.24
C ILE A 570 14.31 -60.06 7.96
N ASP A 571 14.28 -60.76 9.09
CA ASP A 571 15.48 -61.15 9.84
C ASP A 571 16.35 -62.14 9.03
N GLU A 572 15.73 -63.11 8.36
CA GLU A 572 16.41 -64.02 7.42
C GLU A 572 17.06 -63.24 6.25
N PHE A 573 16.32 -62.33 5.62
CA PHE A 573 16.86 -61.45 4.56
C PHE A 573 18.01 -60.56 5.05
N LEU A 574 17.91 -60.00 6.26
CA LEU A 574 19.01 -59.21 6.84
C LEU A 574 20.25 -60.08 7.09
N ARG A 575 20.08 -61.32 7.56
CA ARG A 575 21.19 -62.26 7.80
C ARG A 575 21.87 -62.75 6.52
N SER A 576 21.15 -62.91 5.42
CA SER A 576 21.76 -63.22 4.12
C SER A 576 22.52 -62.01 3.54
N ARG A 577 22.04 -60.79 3.80
CA ARG A 577 22.60 -59.55 3.26
C ARG A 577 23.77 -58.94 4.04
N TYR A 578 23.91 -59.24 5.34
CA TYR A 578 24.93 -58.67 6.22
C TYR A 578 25.74 -59.71 7.00
N ARG A 579 27.06 -59.49 7.13
CA ARG A 579 27.94 -60.36 7.92
C ARG A 579 27.64 -60.28 9.44
N PRO A 580 27.91 -61.33 10.25
CA PRO A 580 27.57 -61.39 11.68
C PRO A 580 27.98 -60.19 12.54
N HIS A 581 29.05 -59.48 12.21
CA HIS A 581 29.48 -58.30 12.96
C HIS A 581 28.51 -57.10 12.88
N HIS A 582 27.65 -57.02 11.85
CA HIS A 582 26.64 -55.96 11.71
C HIS A 582 25.50 -56.04 12.73
N PHE A 583 25.38 -57.20 13.40
CA PHE A 583 24.37 -57.52 14.42
C PHE A 583 24.91 -57.40 15.86
N ARG A 584 26.18 -56.98 16.04
CA ARG A 584 26.79 -56.78 17.37
C ARG A 584 26.31 -55.51 18.09
N SER A 585 25.50 -54.68 17.44
CA SER A 585 24.92 -53.48 18.06
C SER A 585 23.82 -53.89 19.06
N PRO A 586 23.74 -53.28 20.25
CA PRO A 586 22.63 -53.48 21.21
C PRO A 586 21.36 -52.73 20.77
N LEU A 587 21.11 -52.63 19.46
CA LEU A 587 19.92 -52.01 18.89
C LEU A 587 19.04 -53.15 18.38
N ASP A 588 17.88 -53.34 19.02
CA ASP A 588 16.83 -54.22 18.50
C ASP A 588 16.41 -53.72 17.11
N LEU A 589 16.66 -54.55 16.08
CA LEU A 589 16.37 -54.22 14.69
C LEU A 589 14.87 -54.21 14.39
N ARG A 590 14.06 -54.97 15.14
CA ARG A 590 12.60 -54.97 15.01
C ARG A 590 12.04 -53.68 15.56
N ALA A 591 12.36 -53.36 16.81
CA ALA A 591 11.96 -52.11 17.44
C ALA A 591 12.45 -50.88 16.64
N ALA A 592 13.65 -50.93 16.08
CA ALA A 592 14.17 -49.89 15.20
C ALA A 592 13.36 -49.76 13.89
N LEU A 593 13.02 -50.86 13.21
CA LEU A 593 12.18 -50.83 11.99
C LEU A 593 10.77 -50.29 12.30
N THR A 594 10.14 -50.77 13.37
CA THR A 594 8.85 -50.25 13.87
C THR A 594 8.95 -48.74 14.15
N GLY A 595 10.05 -48.28 14.78
CA GLY A 595 10.30 -46.86 15.00
C GLY A 595 10.47 -46.04 13.71
N MET A 596 11.13 -46.60 12.68
CA MET A 596 11.26 -45.97 11.35
C MET A 596 9.89 -45.82 10.66
N LEU A 597 9.06 -46.87 10.68
CA LEU A 597 7.71 -46.87 10.12
C LEU A 597 6.80 -45.90 10.88
N HIS A 598 6.76 -46.00 12.21
CA HIS A 598 6.03 -45.08 13.08
C HIS A 598 6.41 -43.62 12.79
N ARG A 599 7.70 -43.33 12.59
CA ARG A 599 8.16 -41.98 12.22
C ARG A 599 7.60 -41.50 10.89
N LEU A 600 7.60 -42.34 9.86
CA LEU A 600 7.10 -41.99 8.52
C LEU A 600 5.56 -41.83 8.49
N ARG A 601 4.84 -42.56 9.34
CA ARG A 601 3.37 -42.49 9.49
C ARG A 601 2.88 -41.33 10.38
N THR A 602 3.70 -40.82 11.30
CA THR A 602 3.31 -39.77 12.27
C THR A 602 4.03 -38.43 12.10
N GLY A 603 5.13 -38.41 11.34
CA GLY A 603 5.94 -37.20 11.18
C GLY A 603 6.77 -36.81 12.41
N VAL A 604 6.84 -37.64 13.47
CA VAL A 604 7.59 -37.31 14.69
C VAL A 604 9.08 -37.04 14.39
N LEU A 605 9.67 -36.10 15.13
CA LEU A 605 11.07 -35.75 14.99
C LEU A 605 11.95 -36.86 15.57
N TRP A 606 13.15 -37.06 15.00
CA TRP A 606 14.09 -38.09 15.47
C TRP A 606 14.38 -38.00 16.97
N ARG A 607 14.61 -36.80 17.51
CA ARG A 607 14.91 -36.62 18.95
C ARG A 607 13.73 -36.97 19.87
N ASP A 608 12.51 -36.99 19.31
CA ASP A 608 11.23 -37.16 20.01
C ASP A 608 10.64 -38.57 19.72
N LEU A 609 11.42 -39.46 19.08
CA LEU A 609 11.06 -40.86 18.83
C LEU A 609 11.05 -41.64 20.17
N PRO A 610 9.95 -42.34 20.53
CA PRO A 610 9.83 -43.03 21.81
C PRO A 610 10.97 -44.04 22.10
N GLU A 611 11.47 -44.05 23.33
CA GLU A 611 12.64 -44.86 23.76
C GLU A 611 12.47 -46.36 23.51
N ARG A 612 11.24 -46.87 23.51
CA ARG A 612 10.90 -48.27 23.15
C ARG A 612 11.40 -48.69 21.75
N PHE A 613 11.70 -47.75 20.86
CA PHE A 613 12.24 -48.01 19.53
C PHE A 613 13.79 -47.97 19.47
N GLY A 614 14.44 -47.74 20.62
CA GLY A 614 15.89 -47.60 20.76
C GLY A 614 16.41 -46.18 20.53
N ASP A 615 17.71 -45.99 20.76
CA ASP A 615 18.41 -44.70 20.59
C ASP A 615 18.14 -44.10 19.20
N PRO A 616 17.43 -42.95 19.11
CA PRO A 616 16.99 -42.44 17.82
C PRO A 616 18.13 -42.01 16.89
N ARG A 617 19.34 -41.76 17.40
CA ARG A 617 20.53 -41.52 16.57
C ARG A 617 20.93 -42.80 15.83
N LYS A 618 20.87 -43.95 16.51
CA LYS A 618 21.16 -45.26 15.94
C LYS A 618 20.07 -45.72 14.97
N VAL A 619 18.79 -45.49 15.32
CA VAL A 619 17.65 -45.76 14.40
C VAL A 619 17.78 -44.92 13.12
N ARG A 620 18.02 -43.60 13.24
CA ARG A 620 18.25 -42.71 12.08
C ARG A 620 19.42 -43.16 11.22
N PHE A 621 20.54 -43.54 11.84
CA PHE A 621 21.71 -44.02 11.12
C PHE A 621 21.38 -45.31 10.35
N ARG A 622 20.71 -46.27 11.01
CA ARG A 622 20.30 -47.54 10.40
C ARG A 622 19.34 -47.35 9.23
N GLN A 623 18.34 -46.46 9.33
CA GLN A 623 17.44 -46.15 8.22
C GLN A 623 18.22 -45.62 7.00
N ARG A 624 19.19 -44.73 7.22
CA ARG A 624 20.03 -44.19 6.14
C ARG A 624 20.91 -45.27 5.51
N THR A 625 21.49 -46.16 6.30
CA THR A 625 22.28 -47.31 5.79
C THR A 625 21.40 -48.25 4.97
N TRP A 626 20.22 -48.66 5.48
CA TRP A 626 19.31 -49.53 4.74
C TRP A 626 18.82 -48.91 3.43
N LEU A 627 18.58 -47.60 3.38
CA LEU A 627 18.23 -46.91 2.14
C LEU A 627 19.41 -46.91 1.14
N ALA A 628 20.62 -46.60 1.59
CA ALA A 628 21.81 -46.56 0.74
C ALA A 628 22.23 -47.95 0.21
N ASP A 629 22.05 -49.00 1.01
CA ASP A 629 22.41 -50.38 0.68
C ASP A 629 21.36 -51.11 -0.18
N GLY A 630 20.28 -50.43 -0.57
CA GLY A 630 19.11 -50.97 -1.29
C GLY A 630 18.14 -51.79 -0.42
N VAL A 631 18.54 -52.12 0.81
CA VAL A 631 17.80 -52.97 1.76
C VAL A 631 16.43 -52.42 2.13
N TRP A 632 16.26 -51.09 2.19
CA TRP A 632 14.97 -50.46 2.49
C TRP A 632 13.89 -50.86 1.49
N ALA A 633 14.21 -50.89 0.19
CA ALA A 633 13.25 -51.22 -0.87
C ALA A 633 12.75 -52.67 -0.75
N GLU A 634 13.66 -53.62 -0.47
CA GLU A 634 13.29 -55.03 -0.27
C GLU A 634 12.50 -55.26 1.03
N ILE A 635 12.81 -54.53 2.12
CA ILE A 635 11.98 -54.57 3.34
C ILE A 635 10.57 -54.05 3.05
N MET A 636 10.42 -52.95 2.28
CA MET A 636 9.09 -52.44 1.92
C MET A 636 8.30 -53.44 1.06
N LYS A 637 8.95 -54.18 0.14
CA LYS A 637 8.30 -55.27 -0.61
C LYS A 637 7.83 -56.40 0.31
N LEU A 638 8.69 -56.89 1.21
CA LEU A 638 8.36 -57.97 2.16
C LEU A 638 7.23 -57.60 3.13
N LEU A 639 7.04 -56.32 3.42
CA LEU A 639 5.91 -55.80 4.21
C LEU A 639 4.65 -55.54 3.37
N GLY A 640 4.81 -55.15 2.11
CA GLY A 640 3.74 -54.71 1.21
C GLY A 640 2.87 -55.81 0.59
N GLU A 641 3.20 -57.09 0.79
CA GLU A 641 2.44 -58.24 0.27
C GLU A 641 0.97 -58.33 0.78
N GLY A 642 0.58 -57.49 1.75
CA GLY A 642 -0.80 -57.39 2.26
C GLY A 642 -1.63 -56.18 1.78
N GLY A 643 -1.08 -55.29 0.95
CA GLY A 643 -1.82 -54.15 0.36
C GLY A 643 -2.17 -52.98 1.31
N GLU A 644 -2.12 -53.15 2.63
CA GLU A 644 -2.38 -52.08 3.59
C GLU A 644 -1.16 -51.16 3.81
N GLY A 645 -1.37 -49.84 3.74
CA GLY A 645 -0.37 -48.85 4.09
C GLY A 645 -0.91 -47.42 4.06
N THR A 646 -0.29 -46.53 4.83
CA THR A 646 -0.64 -45.11 4.90
C THR A 646 0.31 -44.27 4.05
N PRO A 647 -0.13 -43.15 3.44
CA PRO A 647 0.77 -42.20 2.78
C PRO A 647 1.91 -41.75 3.71
N VAL A 648 3.10 -41.50 3.16
CA VAL A 648 4.19 -40.88 3.93
C VAL A 648 3.81 -39.43 4.27
N LEU A 649 3.93 -39.05 5.54
CA LEU A 649 3.60 -37.68 5.96
C LEU A 649 4.69 -36.68 5.53
N ILE A 650 4.52 -36.13 4.33
CA ILE A 650 5.33 -35.02 3.80
C ILE A 650 5.00 -33.75 4.59
N HIS A 651 6.02 -33.04 5.10
CA HIS A 651 5.82 -31.83 5.89
C HIS A 651 5.44 -30.62 5.02
N GLY A 652 4.13 -30.42 4.85
CA GLY A 652 3.51 -29.24 4.24
C GLY A 652 2.26 -28.75 4.97
N ALA A 653 2.02 -29.15 6.23
CA ALA A 653 0.82 -28.72 6.95
C ALA A 653 0.97 -27.31 7.54
N ALA A 654 -0.11 -26.52 7.53
CA ALA A 654 -0.37 -25.55 8.58
C ALA A 654 -0.92 -26.29 9.83
N PRO A 655 -0.70 -25.79 11.06
CA PRO A 655 -1.35 -26.34 12.26
C PRO A 655 -2.88 -26.24 12.11
N ALA A 656 -3.62 -27.02 12.90
CA ALA A 656 -5.06 -26.78 13.02
C ALA A 656 -5.30 -25.32 13.46
N LEU A 657 -6.14 -24.60 12.71
CA LEU A 657 -6.48 -23.19 12.94
C LEU A 657 -7.90 -23.08 13.49
N SER A 658 -8.07 -22.29 14.55
CA SER A 658 -9.37 -21.77 14.96
C SER A 658 -9.56 -20.43 14.25
N ILE A 659 -10.45 -20.38 13.26
CA ILE A 659 -10.76 -19.18 12.49
C ILE A 659 -12.13 -18.69 12.93
N ARG A 660 -12.22 -17.40 13.25
CA ARG A 660 -13.45 -16.73 13.69
C ARG A 660 -13.63 -15.43 12.92
N SER A 661 -14.87 -14.99 12.77
CA SER A 661 -15.25 -13.73 12.13
C SER A 661 -16.21 -12.96 13.04
N ALA A 662 -16.28 -11.64 12.88
CA ALA A 662 -17.31 -10.81 13.51
C ALA A 662 -18.75 -11.24 13.15
N TYR A 663 -18.92 -11.94 12.02
CA TYR A 663 -20.21 -12.37 11.47
C TYR A 663 -20.56 -13.84 11.78
N GLY A 664 -19.70 -14.55 12.53
CA GLY A 664 -20.03 -15.78 13.26
C GLY A 664 -20.51 -17.00 12.47
N VAL A 665 -19.59 -17.92 12.15
CA VAL A 665 -19.92 -19.36 12.05
C VAL A 665 -18.88 -20.17 12.82
N ASP A 666 -19.14 -20.43 14.10
CA ASP A 666 -18.38 -21.43 14.86
C ASP A 666 -18.79 -22.84 14.40
N ARG A 667 -18.13 -23.35 13.35
CA ARG A 667 -18.09 -24.78 13.04
C ARG A 667 -16.74 -25.35 13.43
N ALA A 668 -16.73 -26.04 14.57
CA ALA A 668 -15.58 -26.78 15.03
C ALA A 668 -15.20 -27.89 14.03
N GLY A 669 -13.94 -27.93 13.63
CA GLY A 669 -13.34 -29.06 12.91
C GLY A 669 -13.68 -29.16 11.43
N ILE A 670 -12.84 -28.56 10.58
CA ILE A 670 -12.52 -29.16 9.28
C ILE A 670 -11.11 -29.72 9.44
N SER A 671 -11.02 -31.05 9.52
CA SER A 671 -9.78 -31.83 9.64
C SER A 671 -9.06 -31.98 8.30
#